data_AF-A0A6M5K9T0-F1
#
_entry.id   AF-A0A6M5K9T0-F1
#
_cell.length_a   1.000
_cell.length_b   1.000
_cell.length_c   1.000
_cell.angle_alpha   90.00
_cell.angle_beta   90.00
_cell.angle_gamma   90.00
#
_symmetry.space_group_name_H-M   'P 1'
#
loop_
_entity.id
_entity.type
_entity.pdbx_description
1 polymer ?
#
loop_
_entity_poly.entity_id
_entity_poly.type
_entity_poly.pdbx_seq_one_letter_code
_entity_poly.pdbx_strand_id
1 'polypeptide(L)'
;IGDEVQSIVKRLLADSDNDKSLAFNNFTDPCPELTKKQLETMKGFDYADKKKKLPFGPLPWPTGLPAPGYVPKTNPLNGRWVTVTGGDAEFIKKSIASGMLGSAEASKIQADVDTKKTGGMFLRITQNGEVCTVDASVAKFARAVRTWKSGHYFYEPLVSGSHLFGVWVLPEEYRKIGFFWEMTSGKCFRIQRNAWFDSGYMFMRQSTEAFGRISHIFYVKVDSDPEVDSRPALQSRDFTALAGVFNAPDNLGNPYPCQPVDLDAPVERDTWMDQNKEVVAQQAAAIGKSVQELEKEKQQLVSLGWSSDNVTVHVDALWEALTMKARSPEKFMDVSDVKVSDEDGYLSRSMTIKANNKIVKERIWINRVASEIVFQPLHPDTGAPLHEERVIAVREEPNLHLEFYQRDVTDGMRSSWKLPVDVVSKSFQEVVKVAQKLENTVQPVIGLGFHSSAMEDVDHDALWLALLNEVRQPRAHAPNCSVIDCDGYIERKLSSTGSTQHVYVREEEWAVVYRDVVDGEESTTECAIVLRAHPLEVEVCERNVLSGFRVHSSIPKSEASVLIDLTIKSAKKLVVEPPATVGLGFCSAAIHDVSYDSLFTALELSALKPWLVRPAKESDCTVTDCGSHVKRVLTRSDGKVEKDIVTINEENGEVPFVEEGHDV
;
A
#
# COMPACT_ATOMS: atom_id res chain seq x y z
N ILE A 1 -27.12 12.36 10.17
CA ILE A 1 -26.11 13.44 10.06
C ILE A 1 -25.95 13.71 8.57
N GLY A 2 -26.19 14.94 8.09
CA GLY A 2 -26.09 15.28 6.66
C GLY A 2 -24.67 15.64 6.22
N ASP A 3 -24.46 15.77 4.91
CA ASP A 3 -23.15 16.05 4.28
C ASP A 3 -22.49 17.34 4.78
N GLU A 4 -23.30 18.34 5.14
CA GLU A 4 -22.84 19.62 5.70
C GLU A 4 -22.03 19.44 6.99
N VAL A 5 -22.58 18.70 7.97
CA VAL A 5 -21.91 18.44 9.25
C VAL A 5 -20.64 17.61 9.04
N GLN A 6 -20.65 16.66 8.10
CA GLN A 6 -19.46 15.87 7.75
C GLN A 6 -18.34 16.74 7.16
N SER A 7 -18.68 17.72 6.33
CA SER A 7 -17.69 18.65 5.75
C SER A 7 -17.01 19.53 6.82
N ILE A 8 -17.79 20.07 7.75
CA ILE A 8 -17.30 20.89 8.87
C ILE A 8 -16.37 20.06 9.75
N VAL A 9 -16.80 18.85 10.08
CA VAL A 9 -16.05 17.92 10.93
C VAL A 9 -14.71 17.52 10.29
N LYS A 10 -14.65 17.30 8.98
CA LYS A 10 -13.40 17.02 8.27
C LYS A 10 -12.40 18.17 8.40
N ARG A 11 -12.86 19.41 8.30
CA ARG A 11 -12.04 20.60 8.56
C ARG A 11 -11.56 20.65 10.01
N LEU A 12 -12.47 20.49 10.98
CA LEU A 12 -12.15 20.51 12.41
C LEU A 12 -11.13 19.44 12.83
N LEU A 13 -11.18 18.26 12.20
CA LEU A 13 -10.19 17.21 12.38
C LEU A 13 -8.81 17.65 11.90
N ALA A 14 -8.70 18.19 10.68
CA ALA A 14 -7.43 18.69 10.14
C ALA A 14 -6.84 19.84 10.99
N ASP A 15 -7.69 20.71 11.52
CA ASP A 15 -7.27 21.81 12.40
C ASP A 15 -6.74 21.29 13.75
N SER A 16 -7.18 20.11 14.21
CA SER A 16 -6.81 19.58 15.52
C SER A 16 -5.35 19.13 15.61
N ASP A 17 -4.75 18.68 14.50
CA ASP A 17 -3.34 18.26 14.46
C ASP A 17 -2.37 19.43 14.70
N ASN A 18 -2.83 20.67 14.49
CA ASN A 18 -2.05 21.90 14.65
C ASN A 18 -2.43 22.70 15.91
N ASP A 19 -3.36 22.21 16.72
CA ASP A 19 -3.87 22.94 17.88
C ASP A 19 -2.84 22.96 19.04
N LYS A 20 -2.39 24.15 19.40
CA LYS A 20 -1.43 24.40 20.50
C LYS A 20 -2.08 24.86 21.80
N SER A 21 -3.40 24.75 21.91
CA SER A 21 -4.19 25.20 23.07
C SER A 21 -4.74 24.06 23.93
N LEU A 22 -4.31 22.81 23.70
CA LEU A 22 -4.77 21.64 24.44
C LEU A 22 -4.28 21.70 25.91
N ALA A 23 -5.07 21.11 26.81
CA ALA A 23 -4.75 21.00 28.23
C ALA A 23 -3.39 20.34 28.51
N PHE A 24 -2.89 20.48 29.75
CA PHE A 24 -1.62 19.90 30.19
C PHE A 24 -0.42 20.33 29.31
N ASN A 25 -0.41 21.62 28.91
CA ASN A 25 0.54 22.19 27.97
C ASN A 25 0.64 21.39 26.66
N ASN A 26 -0.49 21.11 26.01
CA ASN A 26 -0.56 20.18 24.88
C ASN A 26 -0.16 18.75 25.22
N PHE A 27 -0.55 18.31 26.41
CA PHE A 27 -0.21 17.02 26.99
C PHE A 27 1.31 16.76 27.09
N THR A 28 2.15 17.79 27.08
CA THR A 28 3.59 17.65 27.29
C THR A 28 3.98 17.65 28.76
N ASP A 29 3.08 18.05 29.67
CA ASP A 29 3.36 17.97 31.11
C ASP A 29 3.67 16.52 31.54
N PRO A 30 4.50 16.29 32.56
CA PRO A 30 4.82 14.94 33.04
C PRO A 30 3.57 14.18 33.49
N CYS A 31 3.28 13.05 32.85
CA CYS A 31 2.14 12.19 33.17
C CYS A 31 2.52 11.14 34.23
N PRO A 32 1.73 10.96 35.30
CA PRO A 32 2.02 9.95 36.31
C PRO A 32 1.68 8.52 35.86
N GLU A 33 2.37 7.54 36.44
CA GLU A 33 2.12 6.12 36.23
C GLU A 33 2.29 5.33 37.53
N LEU A 34 1.43 4.34 37.77
CA LEU A 34 1.58 3.43 38.90
C LEU A 34 2.62 2.35 38.59
N THR A 35 3.47 2.07 39.57
CA THR A 35 4.44 0.99 39.48
C THR A 35 3.77 -0.38 39.56
N LYS A 36 4.42 -1.41 39.01
CA LYS A 36 3.96 -2.81 39.12
C LYS A 36 3.70 -3.24 40.57
N LYS A 37 4.55 -2.80 41.51
CA LYS A 37 4.40 -3.09 42.94
C LYS A 37 3.11 -2.48 43.51
N GLN A 38 2.75 -1.27 43.10
CA GLN A 38 1.48 -0.65 43.50
C GLN A 38 0.29 -1.43 42.92
N LEU A 39 0.35 -1.84 41.66
CA LEU A 39 -0.70 -2.66 41.03
C LEU A 39 -0.88 -4.03 41.70
N GLU A 40 0.20 -4.67 42.14
CA GLU A 40 0.12 -5.94 42.85
C GLU A 40 -0.66 -5.83 44.16
N THR A 41 -0.52 -4.71 44.88
CA THR A 41 -1.31 -4.47 46.11
C THR A 41 -2.81 -4.29 45.86
N MET A 42 -3.20 -4.01 44.61
CA MET A 42 -4.61 -3.84 44.21
C MET A 42 -5.33 -5.15 43.90
N LYS A 43 -4.61 -6.29 43.84
CA LYS A 43 -5.24 -7.60 43.56
C LYS A 43 -6.27 -7.93 44.64
N GLY A 44 -7.54 -8.10 44.23
CA GLY A 44 -8.65 -8.39 45.14
C GLY A 44 -9.15 -7.18 45.94
N PHE A 45 -8.72 -5.96 45.59
CA PHE A 45 -9.26 -4.75 46.21
C PHE A 45 -10.75 -4.60 45.89
N ASP A 46 -11.55 -4.29 46.92
CA ASP A 46 -12.99 -4.05 46.77
C ASP A 46 -13.24 -2.58 46.44
N TYR A 47 -13.26 -2.27 45.14
CA TYR A 47 -13.46 -0.91 44.63
C TYR A 47 -14.82 -0.32 45.00
N ALA A 48 -15.83 -1.14 45.35
CA ALA A 48 -17.14 -0.66 45.75
C ALA A 48 -17.20 -0.18 47.21
N ASP A 49 -16.27 -0.60 48.06
CA ASP A 49 -16.22 -0.21 49.47
C ASP A 49 -15.64 1.22 49.61
N LYS A 50 -16.49 2.17 50.01
CA LYS A 50 -16.12 3.59 50.16
C LYS A 50 -15.33 3.84 51.45
N LYS A 51 -15.31 2.90 52.39
CA LYS A 51 -14.51 2.98 53.62
C LYS A 51 -13.08 2.49 53.44
N LYS A 52 -12.75 1.85 52.31
CA LYS A 52 -11.39 1.39 52.02
C LYS A 52 -10.56 2.49 51.40
N LYS A 53 -9.32 2.58 51.88
CA LYS A 53 -8.24 3.39 51.30
C LYS A 53 -7.50 2.56 50.26
N LEU A 54 -6.98 3.20 49.23
CA LEU A 54 -6.05 2.52 48.34
C LEU A 54 -4.80 2.06 49.12
N PRO A 55 -4.40 0.78 48.99
CA PRO A 55 -3.39 0.14 49.83
C PRO A 55 -1.98 0.72 49.65
N PHE A 56 -1.71 1.35 48.51
CA PHE A 56 -0.41 1.96 48.22
C PHE A 56 -0.33 3.46 48.51
N GLY A 57 -1.39 4.06 49.06
CA GLY A 57 -1.46 5.51 49.32
C GLY A 57 -2.28 6.28 48.26
N PRO A 58 -2.24 7.63 48.29
CA PRO A 58 -3.03 8.46 47.39
C PRO A 58 -2.63 8.26 45.92
N LEU A 59 -3.62 8.28 45.03
CA LEU A 59 -3.35 8.42 43.60
C LEU A 59 -2.68 9.79 43.34
N PRO A 60 -1.56 9.82 42.59
CA PRO A 60 -0.98 11.09 42.17
C PRO A 60 -1.96 11.87 41.28
N TRP A 61 -2.08 13.16 41.55
CA TRP A 61 -2.70 14.08 40.59
C TRP A 61 -1.75 14.26 39.40
N PRO A 62 -2.24 14.38 38.16
CA PRO A 62 -1.39 14.70 37.03
C PRO A 62 -0.95 16.17 37.09
N THR A 63 0.35 16.41 37.01
CA THR A 63 0.93 17.76 36.88
C THR A 63 0.27 18.49 35.71
N GLY A 64 -0.05 19.77 35.92
CA GLY A 64 -0.72 20.62 34.93
C GLY A 64 -2.25 20.61 35.00
N LEU A 65 -2.86 19.79 35.87
CA LEU A 65 -4.30 19.86 36.11
C LEU A 65 -4.65 21.18 36.83
N PRO A 66 -5.61 21.98 36.31
CA PRO A 66 -6.04 23.20 36.99
C PRO A 66 -6.84 22.86 38.25
N ALA A 67 -6.71 23.70 39.28
CA ALA A 67 -7.51 23.59 40.51
C ALA A 67 -9.01 23.86 40.24
N PRO A 68 -9.92 23.23 40.99
CA PRO A 68 -11.35 23.54 40.91
C PRO A 68 -11.65 24.90 41.54
N GLY A 69 -12.83 25.46 41.26
CA GLY A 69 -13.31 26.70 41.87
C GLY A 69 -14.16 27.55 40.93
N TYR A 70 -13.97 27.40 39.61
CA TYR A 70 -14.87 28.01 38.63
C TYR A 70 -16.20 27.26 38.55
N VAL A 71 -17.30 28.01 38.43
CA VAL A 71 -18.65 27.49 38.29
C VAL A 71 -19.22 28.00 36.97
N PRO A 72 -19.38 27.14 35.94
CA PRO A 72 -19.98 27.51 34.67
C PRO A 72 -21.35 28.17 34.83
N LYS A 73 -21.57 29.28 34.12
CA LYS A 73 -22.75 30.13 34.32
C LYS A 73 -23.88 29.78 33.37
N THR A 74 -23.55 29.33 32.17
CA THR A 74 -24.50 29.08 31.07
C THR A 74 -24.83 27.60 30.88
N ASN A 75 -24.22 26.71 31.66
CA ASN A 75 -24.34 25.26 31.53
C ASN A 75 -24.14 24.78 30.07
N PRO A 76 -23.03 25.14 29.39
CA PRO A 76 -22.92 24.96 27.95
C PRO A 76 -22.88 23.49 27.52
N LEU A 77 -22.49 22.59 28.43
CA LEU A 77 -22.47 21.15 28.18
C LEU A 77 -23.86 20.52 28.27
N ASN A 78 -24.86 21.20 28.86
CA ASN A 78 -26.20 20.67 29.05
C ASN A 78 -26.87 20.35 27.71
N GLY A 79 -27.25 19.10 27.47
CA GLY A 79 -27.95 18.67 26.27
C GLY A 79 -27.56 17.29 25.77
N ARG A 80 -28.06 16.96 24.57
CA ARG A 80 -27.81 15.70 23.86
C ARG A 80 -26.78 15.91 22.76
N TRP A 81 -25.74 15.08 22.79
CA TRP A 81 -24.58 15.15 21.91
C TRP A 81 -24.43 13.83 21.16
N VAL A 82 -24.29 13.92 19.84
CA VAL A 82 -24.11 12.76 18.96
C VAL A 82 -22.69 12.78 18.41
N THR A 83 -22.01 11.63 18.48
CA THR A 83 -20.67 11.47 17.91
C THR A 83 -20.73 11.57 16.38
N VAL A 84 -19.86 12.38 15.80
CA VAL A 84 -19.76 12.61 14.35
C VAL A 84 -18.43 12.13 13.76
N THR A 85 -17.44 11.78 14.62
CA THR A 85 -16.19 11.08 14.25
C THR A 85 -15.76 10.10 15.32
N GLY A 86 -15.09 9.02 14.91
CA GLY A 86 -14.49 8.02 15.79
C GLY A 86 -12.98 8.21 15.83
N GLY A 87 -12.40 7.96 17.00
CA GLY A 87 -10.99 8.21 17.26
C GLY A 87 -10.04 7.48 16.30
N ASP A 88 -8.83 8.02 16.17
CA ASP A 88 -7.72 7.47 15.40
C ASP A 88 -7.56 5.95 15.56
N ALA A 89 -7.53 5.22 14.44
CA ALA A 89 -7.39 3.76 14.40
C ALA A 89 -6.10 3.28 15.09
N GLU A 90 -5.03 4.08 15.06
CA GLU A 90 -3.76 3.75 15.69
C GLU A 90 -3.79 3.97 17.21
N PHE A 91 -4.47 5.03 17.67
CA PHE A 91 -4.81 5.20 19.09
C PHE A 91 -5.66 4.03 19.60
N ILE A 92 -6.70 3.63 18.87
CA ILE A 92 -7.54 2.48 19.22
C ILE A 92 -6.67 1.21 19.35
N LYS A 93 -5.74 0.97 18.42
CA LYS A 93 -4.81 -0.17 18.47
C LYS A 93 -3.91 -0.17 19.71
N LYS A 94 -3.31 0.97 20.07
CA LYS A 94 -2.46 1.10 21.27
C LYS A 94 -3.26 1.03 22.57
N SER A 95 -4.50 1.49 22.54
CA SER A 95 -5.46 1.38 23.66
C SER A 95 -5.81 -0.07 23.98
N ILE A 96 -5.92 -0.93 22.96
CA ILE A 96 -6.13 -2.38 23.13
C ILE A 96 -4.91 -3.03 23.75
N ALA A 97 -3.72 -2.77 23.18
CA ALA A 97 -2.48 -3.41 23.61
C ALA A 97 -2.09 -3.11 25.07
N SER A 98 -2.59 -2.01 25.61
CA SER A 98 -2.32 -1.53 26.97
C SER A 98 -3.38 -1.91 27.99
N GLY A 99 -4.50 -2.52 27.57
CA GLY A 99 -5.64 -2.83 28.43
C GLY A 99 -6.64 -1.69 28.64
N MET A 100 -6.39 -0.49 28.10
CA MET A 100 -7.26 0.70 28.24
C MET A 100 -8.63 0.53 27.56
N LEU A 101 -8.64 -0.21 26.45
CA LEU A 101 -9.85 -0.65 25.77
C LEU A 101 -9.77 -2.17 25.67
N GLY A 102 -10.83 -2.88 26.05
CA GLY A 102 -10.96 -4.26 25.55
C GLY A 102 -10.96 -4.24 24.01
N SER A 103 -10.40 -5.27 23.35
CA SER A 103 -10.42 -5.41 21.87
C SER A 103 -11.82 -5.17 21.27
N ALA A 104 -12.84 -5.48 22.08
CA ALA A 104 -14.24 -5.28 21.80
C ALA A 104 -14.75 -3.84 21.94
N GLU A 105 -14.31 -3.12 22.97
CA GLU A 105 -14.69 -1.72 23.21
C GLU A 105 -14.13 -0.85 22.08
N ALA A 106 -12.89 -1.15 21.67
CA ALA A 106 -12.24 -0.60 20.49
C ALA A 106 -12.97 -0.88 19.17
N SER A 107 -13.46 -2.12 18.99
CA SER A 107 -14.19 -2.52 17.78
C SER A 107 -15.61 -1.98 17.74
N LYS A 108 -16.29 -1.83 18.89
CA LYS A 108 -17.58 -1.14 19.00
C LYS A 108 -17.42 0.37 18.76
N ILE A 109 -16.35 0.99 19.27
CA ILE A 109 -15.99 2.38 18.93
C ILE A 109 -15.83 2.52 17.41
N GLN A 110 -15.19 1.56 16.73
CA GLN A 110 -15.01 1.55 15.27
C GLN A 110 -16.31 1.27 14.48
N ALA A 111 -17.18 0.38 14.99
CA ALA A 111 -18.46 0.03 14.36
C ALA A 111 -19.53 1.11 14.54
N ASP A 112 -19.53 1.82 15.68
CA ASP A 112 -20.50 2.87 15.99
C ASP A 112 -20.24 4.19 15.25
N VAL A 113 -19.06 4.36 14.65
CA VAL A 113 -18.78 5.46 13.69
C VAL A 113 -19.36 5.17 12.30
N ASP A 114 -19.69 3.91 12.03
CA ASP A 114 -20.26 3.48 10.76
C ASP A 114 -21.78 3.70 10.80
N THR A 115 -22.19 4.86 10.30
CA THR A 115 -23.51 5.50 10.48
C THR A 115 -24.77 4.71 10.07
N LYS A 116 -24.69 3.42 9.73
CA LYS A 116 -25.80 2.65 9.14
C LYS A 116 -26.35 1.48 9.96
N LYS A 117 -25.78 1.04 11.09
CA LYS A 117 -26.29 -0.19 11.76
C LYS A 117 -26.44 -0.23 13.29
N THR A 118 -25.97 0.74 14.07
CA THR A 118 -26.18 0.74 15.54
C THR A 118 -26.36 2.17 16.08
N GLY A 119 -27.16 2.34 17.14
CA GLY A 119 -27.33 3.62 17.85
C GLY A 119 -26.03 4.05 18.53
N GLY A 120 -25.20 4.82 17.80
CA GLY A 120 -23.79 5.09 18.11
C GLY A 120 -23.50 5.80 19.44
N MET A 121 -22.21 6.06 19.71
CA MET A 121 -21.78 6.76 20.91
C MET A 121 -22.49 8.12 21.03
N PHE A 122 -23.17 8.33 22.15
CA PHE A 122 -23.81 9.60 22.50
C PHE A 122 -23.36 10.02 23.90
N LEU A 123 -23.56 11.30 24.20
CA LEU A 123 -23.53 11.83 25.55
C LEU A 123 -24.82 12.59 25.80
N ARG A 124 -25.53 12.25 26.87
CA ARG A 124 -26.57 13.12 27.42
C ARG A 124 -26.04 13.71 28.70
N ILE A 125 -25.91 15.03 28.75
CA ILE A 125 -25.29 15.72 29.88
C ILE A 125 -26.33 16.64 30.49
N THR A 126 -26.63 16.42 31.77
CA THR A 126 -27.26 17.44 32.60
C THR A 126 -26.15 18.20 33.32
N GLN A 127 -26.00 19.50 33.06
CA GLN A 127 -25.03 20.34 33.75
C GLN A 127 -25.75 21.35 34.64
N ASN A 128 -25.37 21.43 35.90
CA ASN A 128 -25.77 22.47 36.83
C ASN A 128 -24.53 23.07 37.50
N GLY A 129 -23.99 24.12 36.88
CA GLY A 129 -22.73 24.73 37.27
C GLY A 129 -21.58 23.72 37.22
N GLU A 130 -21.03 23.44 38.40
CA GLU A 130 -19.90 22.54 38.60
C GLU A 130 -20.28 21.06 38.82
N VAL A 131 -21.58 20.74 38.82
CA VAL A 131 -22.10 19.37 38.96
C VAL A 131 -22.67 18.90 37.63
N CYS A 132 -22.28 17.70 37.20
CA CYS A 132 -22.75 17.10 35.97
C CYS A 132 -23.25 15.69 36.19
N THR A 133 -24.41 15.38 35.62
CA THR A 133 -24.87 14.01 35.38
C THR A 133 -24.64 13.67 33.92
N VAL A 134 -23.93 12.59 33.64
CA VAL A 134 -23.59 12.15 32.28
C VAL A 134 -24.11 10.74 32.08
N ASP A 135 -25.00 10.60 31.10
CA ASP A 135 -25.32 9.32 30.48
C ASP A 135 -24.43 9.13 29.25
N ALA A 136 -23.67 8.05 29.23
CA ALA A 136 -22.74 7.71 28.17
C ALA A 136 -23.01 6.29 27.68
N SER A 137 -22.74 6.05 26.40
CA SER A 137 -22.90 4.72 25.80
C SER A 137 -22.23 3.61 26.65
N VAL A 138 -23.01 2.56 26.94
CA VAL A 138 -22.60 1.36 27.69
C VAL A 138 -21.61 0.45 26.94
N ALA A 139 -21.08 0.93 25.81
CA ALA A 139 -20.04 0.28 25.03
C ALA A 139 -18.73 0.09 25.81
N LYS A 140 -18.42 1.04 26.71
CA LYS A 140 -17.15 1.15 27.44
C LYS A 140 -17.36 1.15 28.95
N PHE A 141 -18.41 1.82 29.42
CA PHE A 141 -18.70 1.95 30.85
C PHE A 141 -19.81 1.00 31.24
N ALA A 142 -19.58 0.20 32.28
CA ALA A 142 -20.65 -0.66 32.81
C ALA A 142 -21.79 0.23 33.34
N ARG A 143 -21.45 1.31 34.04
CA ARG A 143 -22.41 2.32 34.50
C ARG A 143 -22.75 3.31 33.37
N ALA A 144 -23.99 3.27 32.91
CA ALA A 144 -24.50 4.19 31.89
C ALA A 144 -24.51 5.65 32.39
N VAL A 145 -25.13 5.88 33.55
CA VAL A 145 -25.37 7.22 34.11
C VAL A 145 -24.55 7.44 35.38
N ARG A 146 -23.80 8.55 35.45
CA ARG A 146 -23.03 8.94 36.63
C ARG A 146 -23.23 10.42 36.95
N THR A 147 -23.10 10.78 38.23
CA THR A 147 -23.07 12.17 38.69
C THR A 147 -21.75 12.45 39.38
N TRP A 148 -21.09 13.54 39.00
CA TRP A 148 -19.80 13.98 39.56
C TRP A 148 -19.78 15.50 39.72
N LYS A 149 -18.85 15.97 40.56
CA LYS A 149 -18.58 17.40 40.80
C LYS A 149 -17.16 17.75 40.38
N SER A 150 -16.97 18.96 39.87
CA SER A 150 -15.66 19.53 39.52
C SER A 150 -14.62 19.31 40.63
N GLY A 151 -13.49 18.67 40.31
CA GLY A 151 -12.38 18.45 41.24
C GLY A 151 -12.52 17.24 42.18
N HIS A 152 -13.59 16.45 42.06
CA HIS A 152 -13.83 15.29 42.90
C HIS A 152 -13.71 13.97 42.12
N TYR A 153 -13.16 12.96 42.77
CA TYR A 153 -13.06 11.62 42.22
C TYR A 153 -14.42 10.97 42.07
N PHE A 154 -14.59 10.20 41.01
CA PHE A 154 -15.68 9.24 40.86
C PHE A 154 -15.13 7.90 40.40
N TYR A 155 -15.84 6.83 40.75
CA TYR A 155 -15.46 5.46 40.38
C TYR A 155 -16.28 4.99 39.19
N GLU A 156 -15.60 4.37 38.23
CA GLU A 156 -16.23 3.78 37.05
C GLU A 156 -15.79 2.34 36.84
N PRO A 157 -16.70 1.37 36.99
CA PRO A 157 -16.48 0.02 36.50
C PRO A 157 -16.53 -0.01 34.97
N LEU A 158 -15.58 -0.71 34.35
CA LEU A 158 -15.57 -0.96 32.91
C LEU A 158 -16.17 -2.33 32.59
N VAL A 159 -16.74 -2.46 31.39
CA VAL A 159 -17.28 -3.74 30.92
C VAL A 159 -16.16 -4.76 30.67
N SER A 160 -14.94 -4.30 30.34
CA SER A 160 -13.72 -5.10 30.29
C SER A 160 -13.30 -5.73 31.62
N GLY A 161 -13.91 -5.35 32.75
CA GLY A 161 -13.55 -5.81 34.09
C GLY A 161 -12.44 -5.00 34.76
N SER A 162 -11.91 -3.96 34.09
CA SER A 162 -11.02 -2.98 34.73
C SER A 162 -11.83 -1.92 35.51
N HIS A 163 -11.11 -1.11 36.28
CA HIS A 163 -11.66 -0.11 37.19
C HIS A 163 -11.01 1.25 36.91
N LEU A 164 -11.82 2.32 36.85
CA LEU A 164 -11.31 3.68 36.75
C LEU A 164 -11.62 4.51 37.99
N PHE A 165 -10.64 5.32 38.39
CA PHE A 165 -10.86 6.49 39.23
C PHE A 165 -10.65 7.75 38.38
N GLY A 166 -11.74 8.46 38.10
CA GLY A 166 -11.73 9.65 37.25
C GLY A 166 -11.96 10.93 38.03
N VAL A 167 -11.41 12.04 37.52
CA VAL A 167 -11.75 13.40 37.94
C VAL A 167 -12.04 14.23 36.71
N TRP A 168 -13.07 15.05 36.79
CA TRP A 168 -13.27 16.17 35.89
C TRP A 168 -13.17 17.47 36.66
N VAL A 169 -12.49 18.45 36.09
CA VAL A 169 -12.47 19.84 36.53
C VAL A 169 -13.15 20.68 35.45
N LEU A 170 -13.96 21.63 35.88
CA LEU A 170 -14.59 22.66 35.06
C LEU A 170 -13.91 24.01 35.34
N PRO A 171 -12.66 24.22 34.87
CA PRO A 171 -11.90 25.44 35.17
C PRO A 171 -12.37 26.66 34.38
N GLU A 172 -13.16 26.42 33.32
CA GLU A 172 -13.58 27.42 32.34
C GLU A 172 -15.06 27.20 31.96
N GLU A 173 -15.65 28.17 31.28
CA GLU A 173 -17.06 28.12 30.86
C GLU A 173 -17.34 26.94 29.93
N TYR A 174 -16.55 26.80 28.86
CA TYR A 174 -16.81 25.86 27.77
C TYR A 174 -15.89 24.63 27.74
N ARG A 175 -14.92 24.57 28.67
CA ARG A 175 -13.88 23.55 28.68
C ARG A 175 -13.82 22.84 30.02
N LYS A 176 -13.81 21.51 29.96
CA LYS A 176 -13.52 20.62 31.08
C LYS A 176 -12.21 19.90 30.83
N ILE A 177 -11.39 19.79 31.87
CA ILE A 177 -10.09 19.13 31.86
C ILE A 177 -10.13 18.07 32.96
N GLY A 178 -9.62 16.88 32.69
CA GLY A 178 -9.71 15.78 33.63
C GLY A 178 -8.68 14.71 33.36
N PHE A 179 -8.76 13.66 34.17
CA PHE A 179 -7.93 12.49 34.02
C PHE A 179 -8.63 11.25 34.58
N PHE A 180 -8.17 10.08 34.16
CA PHE A 180 -8.67 8.79 34.58
C PHE A 180 -7.51 7.85 34.88
N TRP A 181 -7.42 7.37 36.11
CA TRP A 181 -6.54 6.28 36.47
C TRP A 181 -7.19 4.95 36.11
N GLU A 182 -6.53 4.15 35.28
CA GLU A 182 -6.96 2.79 34.96
C GLU A 182 -6.17 1.80 35.80
N MET A 183 -6.88 1.16 36.73
CA MET A 183 -6.27 0.51 37.89
C MET A 183 -5.69 -0.87 37.59
N THR A 184 -5.91 -1.41 36.38
CA THR A 184 -5.34 -2.69 35.94
C THR A 184 -4.00 -2.46 35.25
N SER A 185 -3.90 -1.46 34.37
CA SER A 185 -2.67 -1.08 33.66
C SER A 185 -1.78 -0.12 34.45
N GLY A 186 -2.37 0.60 35.41
CA GLY A 186 -1.68 1.64 36.18
C GLY A 186 -1.40 2.91 35.39
N LYS A 187 -2.11 3.15 34.29
CA LYS A 187 -1.90 4.32 33.44
C LYS A 187 -2.86 5.45 33.82
N CYS A 188 -2.36 6.69 33.73
CA CYS A 188 -3.16 7.89 33.87
C CYS A 188 -3.50 8.44 32.48
N PHE A 189 -4.78 8.49 32.14
CA PHE A 189 -5.26 9.08 30.89
C PHE A 189 -5.65 10.51 31.13
N ARG A 190 -5.03 11.44 30.40
CA ARG A 190 -5.34 12.87 30.50
C ARG A 190 -6.29 13.25 29.39
N ILE A 191 -7.25 14.11 29.69
CA ILE A 191 -8.35 14.37 28.76
C ILE A 191 -8.90 15.76 28.92
N GLN A 192 -9.34 16.35 27.81
CA GLN A 192 -10.19 17.53 27.80
C GLN A 192 -11.44 17.32 26.95
N ARG A 193 -12.50 18.06 27.26
CA ARG A 193 -13.60 18.32 26.33
C ARG A 193 -13.81 19.82 26.25
N ASN A 194 -13.76 20.35 25.04
CA ASN A 194 -14.02 21.76 24.75
C ASN A 194 -15.25 21.87 23.85
N ALA A 195 -16.17 22.78 24.16
CA ALA A 195 -17.36 23.03 23.37
C ALA A 195 -17.34 24.43 22.75
N TRP A 196 -17.79 24.59 21.51
CA TRP A 196 -17.85 25.89 20.84
C TRP A 196 -18.89 25.91 19.72
N PHE A 197 -19.24 27.09 19.24
CA PHE A 197 -20.08 27.27 18.06
C PHE A 197 -19.23 27.38 16.80
N ASP A 198 -19.59 26.63 15.75
CA ASP A 198 -18.98 26.72 14.42
C ASP A 198 -20.07 26.44 13.37
N SER A 199 -20.15 27.30 12.34
CA SER A 199 -21.12 27.21 11.25
C SER A 199 -22.57 26.95 11.68
N GLY A 200 -23.04 27.60 12.76
CA GLY A 200 -24.41 27.47 13.25
C GLY A 200 -24.69 26.23 14.11
N TYR A 201 -23.70 25.36 14.32
CA TYR A 201 -23.80 24.20 15.20
C TYR A 201 -22.93 24.38 16.44
N MET A 202 -23.32 23.74 17.55
CA MET A 202 -22.47 23.63 18.73
C MET A 202 -21.73 22.29 18.68
N PHE A 203 -20.41 22.33 18.55
CA PHE A 203 -19.54 21.16 18.56
C PHE A 203 -18.91 20.97 19.94
N MET A 204 -18.54 19.73 20.23
CA MET A 204 -17.65 19.39 21.33
C MET A 204 -16.55 18.50 20.79
N ARG A 205 -15.30 18.85 21.08
CA ARG A 205 -14.15 17.98 20.84
C ARG A 205 -13.65 17.42 22.15
N GLN A 206 -13.63 16.10 22.24
CA GLN A 206 -12.86 15.38 23.22
C GLN A 206 -11.44 15.19 22.68
N SER A 207 -10.43 15.48 23.49
CA SER A 207 -9.03 15.16 23.18
C SER A 207 -8.47 14.37 24.35
N THR A 208 -8.11 13.13 24.10
CA THR A 208 -7.58 12.22 25.11
C THR A 208 -6.13 11.90 24.77
N GLU A 209 -5.21 12.16 25.69
CA GLU A 209 -3.84 11.69 25.58
C GLU A 209 -3.67 10.37 26.32
N ALA A 210 -3.08 9.42 25.60
CA ALA A 210 -2.63 8.15 26.12
C ALA A 210 -1.42 7.69 25.30
N PHE A 211 -0.40 7.15 25.98
CA PHE A 211 0.77 6.52 25.34
C PHE A 211 1.54 7.46 24.39
N GLY A 212 1.62 8.75 24.74
CA GLY A 212 2.31 9.76 23.91
C GLY A 212 1.57 10.06 22.61
N ARG A 213 0.26 9.79 22.56
CA ARG A 213 -0.61 10.11 21.42
C ARG A 213 -1.90 10.75 21.87
N ILE A 214 -2.40 11.67 21.06
CA ILE A 214 -3.64 12.38 21.28
C ILE A 214 -4.68 11.83 20.32
N SER A 215 -5.87 11.52 20.81
CA SER A 215 -7.01 11.11 19.99
C SER A 215 -8.15 12.09 20.14
N HIS A 216 -8.72 12.48 19.00
CA HIS A 216 -9.83 13.41 18.92
C HIS A 216 -11.13 12.67 18.60
N ILE A 217 -12.18 12.99 19.36
CA ILE A 217 -13.55 12.57 19.08
C ILE A 217 -14.42 13.82 19.01
N PHE A 218 -15.18 13.97 17.93
CA PHE A 218 -16.08 15.10 17.75
C PHE A 218 -17.53 14.69 18.01
N TYR A 219 -18.25 15.59 18.66
CA TYR A 219 -19.68 15.53 18.88
C TYR A 219 -20.34 16.77 18.34
N VAL A 220 -21.56 16.63 17.84
CA VAL A 220 -22.46 17.76 17.55
C VAL A 220 -23.62 17.74 18.55
N LYS A 221 -23.97 18.91 19.08
CA LYS A 221 -25.14 19.08 19.93
C LYS A 221 -26.39 19.02 19.07
N VAL A 222 -27.25 18.05 19.32
CA VAL A 222 -28.49 17.85 18.58
C VAL A 222 -29.72 18.33 19.35
N ASP A 223 -29.59 18.48 20.67
CA ASP A 223 -30.64 19.01 21.52
C ASP A 223 -30.05 19.69 22.76
N SER A 224 -30.75 20.69 23.30
CA SER A 224 -30.43 21.29 24.60
C SER A 224 -31.06 20.54 25.76
N ASP A 225 -32.11 19.74 25.52
CA ASP A 225 -32.62 18.78 26.47
C ASP A 225 -31.77 17.49 26.42
N PRO A 226 -31.14 17.08 27.53
CA PRO A 226 -30.45 15.81 27.59
C PRO A 226 -31.39 14.59 27.54
N GLU A 227 -32.69 14.73 27.81
CA GLU A 227 -33.66 13.62 27.85
C GLU A 227 -33.19 12.48 28.79
N VAL A 228 -32.89 12.81 30.05
CA VAL A 228 -32.45 11.85 31.07
C VAL A 228 -33.47 11.83 32.21
N ASP A 229 -34.24 10.74 32.29
CA ASP A 229 -35.36 10.59 33.23
C ASP A 229 -34.91 10.36 34.69
N SER A 230 -33.73 9.77 34.89
CA SER A 230 -33.21 9.40 36.23
C SER A 230 -31.81 9.95 36.45
N ARG A 231 -31.63 10.68 37.56
CA ARG A 231 -30.36 11.28 37.96
C ARG A 231 -29.86 10.62 39.24
N PRO A 232 -28.74 9.88 39.21
CA PRO A 232 -28.10 9.42 40.42
C PRO A 232 -27.75 10.60 41.34
N ALA A 233 -27.88 10.40 42.64
CA ALA A 233 -27.44 11.40 43.62
C ALA A 233 -25.96 11.75 43.42
N LEU A 234 -25.58 12.98 43.79
CA LEU A 234 -24.19 13.40 43.78
C LEU A 234 -23.39 12.53 44.75
N GLN A 235 -22.28 11.98 44.27
CA GLN A 235 -21.35 11.16 45.03
C GLN A 235 -19.91 11.51 44.65
N SER A 236 -18.95 11.10 45.47
CA SER A 236 -17.54 11.08 45.08
C SER A 236 -16.79 9.90 45.72
N ARG A 237 -15.52 9.73 45.37
CA ARG A 237 -14.63 8.66 45.82
C ARG A 237 -13.27 9.17 46.30
N ASP A 238 -13.28 10.39 46.82
CA ASP A 238 -12.10 11.10 47.27
C ASP A 238 -11.43 10.39 48.45
N PHE A 239 -12.19 9.85 49.40
CA PHE A 239 -11.62 9.13 50.55
C PHE A 239 -10.80 7.91 50.11
N THR A 240 -11.37 7.09 49.21
CA THR A 240 -10.68 5.92 48.66
C THR A 240 -9.47 6.34 47.85
N ALA A 241 -9.66 7.20 46.83
CA ALA A 241 -8.65 7.57 45.86
C ALA A 241 -7.46 8.35 46.46
N LEU A 242 -7.74 9.22 47.45
CA LEU A 242 -6.72 10.01 48.15
C LEU A 242 -6.19 9.29 49.39
N ALA A 243 -6.65 8.09 49.69
CA ALA A 243 -6.22 7.28 50.84
C ALA A 243 -6.23 8.03 52.20
N GLY A 244 -7.14 8.99 52.38
CA GLY A 244 -7.20 9.81 53.60
C GLY A 244 -6.20 10.98 53.66
N VAL A 245 -5.52 11.32 52.57
CA VAL A 245 -4.51 12.40 52.51
C VAL A 245 -5.15 13.71 52.05
N PHE A 246 -5.06 14.75 52.88
CA PHE A 246 -5.41 16.11 52.50
C PHE A 246 -4.36 16.68 51.54
N ASN A 247 -4.85 17.40 50.53
CA ASN A 247 -4.02 18.03 49.52
C ASN A 247 -2.97 17.08 48.91
N ALA A 248 -3.39 15.87 48.56
CA ALA A 248 -2.51 14.89 47.95
C ALA A 248 -1.76 15.51 46.76
N PRO A 249 -0.45 15.26 46.63
CA PRO A 249 0.35 15.97 45.65
C PRO A 249 0.15 15.44 44.23
N ASP A 250 0.55 16.27 43.26
CA ASP A 250 0.82 15.83 41.91
C ASP A 250 2.12 15.02 41.82
N ASN A 251 2.45 14.53 40.62
CA ASN A 251 3.67 13.74 40.40
C ASN A 251 4.99 14.52 40.41
N LEU A 252 4.96 15.83 40.65
CA LEU A 252 6.13 16.65 40.95
C LEU A 252 6.17 17.09 42.43
N GLY A 253 5.23 16.62 43.25
CA GLY A 253 5.17 16.93 44.68
C GLY A 253 4.39 18.20 45.03
N ASN A 254 3.74 18.85 44.06
CA ASN A 254 2.93 20.05 44.30
C ASN A 254 1.59 19.65 44.91
N PRO A 255 1.16 20.26 46.03
CA PRO A 255 -0.13 19.94 46.64
C PRO A 255 -1.29 20.35 45.73
N TYR A 256 -2.22 19.43 45.47
CA TYR A 256 -3.47 19.75 44.77
C TYR A 256 -4.58 20.02 45.80
N PRO A 257 -5.38 21.10 45.71
CA PRO A 257 -6.36 21.45 46.73
C PRO A 257 -7.53 20.45 46.73
N CYS A 258 -7.45 19.43 47.59
CA CYS A 258 -8.42 18.35 47.68
C CYS A 258 -8.60 17.85 49.11
N GLN A 259 -9.78 17.31 49.39
CA GLN A 259 -10.14 16.76 50.69
C GLN A 259 -10.48 15.27 50.52
N PRO A 260 -9.96 14.38 51.39
CA PRO A 260 -10.19 12.95 51.28
C PRO A 260 -11.52 12.57 51.95
N VAL A 261 -12.61 13.23 51.56
CA VAL A 261 -13.95 13.02 52.09
C VAL A 261 -14.91 12.88 50.93
N ASP A 262 -15.62 11.76 50.88
CA ASP A 262 -16.64 11.54 49.86
C ASP A 262 -17.80 12.52 50.04
N LEU A 263 -18.28 13.13 48.95
CA LEU A 263 -19.37 14.12 48.95
C LEU A 263 -20.70 13.55 49.48
N ASP A 264 -20.86 12.23 49.39
CA ASP A 264 -22.01 11.46 49.85
C ASP A 264 -21.73 10.73 51.18
N ALA A 265 -20.65 11.07 51.90
CA ALA A 265 -20.44 10.52 53.24
C ALA A 265 -21.68 10.78 54.14
N PRO A 266 -22.14 9.80 54.94
CA PRO A 266 -21.44 8.57 55.32
C PRO A 266 -21.79 7.32 54.48
N VAL A 267 -22.23 7.45 53.22
CA VAL A 267 -22.51 6.27 52.38
C VAL A 267 -21.27 5.38 52.29
N GLU A 268 -21.42 4.11 52.69
CA GLU A 268 -20.28 3.22 52.93
C GLU A 268 -19.91 2.36 51.73
N ARG A 269 -20.81 2.23 50.76
CA ARG A 269 -20.63 1.33 49.61
C ARG A 269 -21.31 1.86 48.36
N ASP A 270 -20.64 1.73 47.24
CA ASP A 270 -21.20 1.90 45.90
C ASP A 270 -21.87 0.59 45.47
N THR A 271 -23.18 0.49 45.67
CA THR A 271 -23.95 -0.74 45.41
C THR A 271 -24.26 -0.98 43.94
N TRP A 272 -23.88 -0.06 43.03
CA TRP A 272 -24.26 -0.16 41.62
C TRP A 272 -23.72 -1.45 40.99
N MET A 273 -22.44 -1.77 41.20
CA MET A 273 -21.85 -3.00 40.67
C MET A 273 -22.49 -4.24 41.28
N ASP A 274 -22.84 -4.19 42.56
CA ASP A 274 -23.45 -5.34 43.23
C ASP A 274 -24.83 -5.68 42.67
N GLN A 275 -25.59 -4.66 42.27
CA GLN A 275 -26.93 -4.80 41.70
C GLN A 275 -26.93 -5.16 40.20
N ASN A 276 -25.82 -4.93 39.50
CA ASN A 276 -25.75 -5.06 38.03
C ASN A 276 -24.76 -6.15 37.55
N LYS A 277 -24.27 -7.05 38.44
CA LYS A 277 -23.26 -8.07 38.11
C LYS A 277 -23.62 -8.91 36.89
N GLU A 278 -24.86 -9.39 36.81
CA GLU A 278 -25.32 -10.24 35.70
C GLU A 278 -25.38 -9.46 34.38
N VAL A 279 -25.84 -8.21 34.42
CA VAL A 279 -25.89 -7.32 33.24
C VAL A 279 -24.47 -7.05 32.72
N VAL A 280 -23.52 -6.76 33.61
CA VAL A 280 -22.12 -6.54 33.23
C VAL A 280 -21.49 -7.81 32.66
N ALA A 281 -21.77 -8.98 33.25
CA ALA A 281 -21.26 -10.25 32.73
C ALA A 281 -21.84 -10.60 31.35
N GLN A 282 -23.14 -10.36 31.13
CA GLN A 282 -23.79 -10.55 29.83
C GLN A 282 -23.24 -9.57 28.78
N GLN A 283 -23.04 -8.32 29.15
CA GLN A 283 -22.41 -7.33 28.27
C GLN A 283 -20.99 -7.75 27.90
N ALA A 284 -20.16 -8.15 28.85
CA ALA A 284 -18.82 -8.66 28.61
C ALA A 284 -18.81 -9.89 27.70
N ALA A 285 -19.77 -10.81 27.87
CA ALA A 285 -19.90 -12.00 27.02
C ALA A 285 -20.33 -11.68 25.58
N ALA A 286 -21.32 -10.78 25.39
CA ALA A 286 -21.76 -10.34 24.07
C ALA A 286 -20.63 -9.63 23.31
N ILE A 287 -19.89 -8.79 24.03
CA ILE A 287 -18.69 -8.09 23.58
C ILE A 287 -17.58 -9.09 23.21
N GLY A 288 -17.33 -10.12 24.03
CA GLY A 288 -16.37 -11.18 23.73
C GLY A 288 -16.73 -12.01 22.49
N LYS A 289 -18.03 -12.28 22.27
CA LYS A 289 -18.52 -12.99 21.07
C LYS A 289 -18.30 -12.17 19.79
N SER A 290 -18.62 -10.87 19.82
CA SER A 290 -18.38 -9.98 18.68
C SER A 290 -16.87 -9.81 18.38
N VAL A 291 -15.99 -9.90 19.39
CA VAL A 291 -14.54 -9.93 19.16
C VAL A 291 -14.09 -11.20 18.48
N GLN A 292 -14.56 -12.36 18.92
CA GLN A 292 -14.19 -13.63 18.29
C GLN A 292 -14.61 -13.69 16.82
N GLU A 293 -15.77 -13.10 16.49
CA GLU A 293 -16.26 -12.98 15.11
C GLU A 293 -15.39 -12.00 14.28
N LEU A 294 -14.95 -10.87 14.84
CA LEU A 294 -14.11 -9.86 14.16
C LEU A 294 -12.60 -10.21 14.10
N GLU A 295 -12.06 -10.92 15.09
CA GLU A 295 -10.67 -11.41 15.08
C GLU A 295 -10.50 -12.52 14.04
N LYS A 296 -11.54 -13.33 13.83
CA LYS A 296 -11.62 -14.30 12.72
C LYS A 296 -11.62 -13.62 11.34
N GLU A 297 -12.18 -12.41 11.24
CA GLU A 297 -12.13 -11.58 10.02
C GLU A 297 -10.76 -10.87 9.83
N LYS A 298 -10.12 -10.39 10.92
CA LYS A 298 -8.83 -9.66 10.85
C LYS A 298 -7.60 -10.56 10.63
N GLN A 299 -7.62 -11.81 11.10
CA GLN A 299 -6.53 -12.78 10.83
C GLN A 299 -6.49 -13.27 9.37
N GLN A 300 -7.39 -12.77 8.52
CA GLN A 300 -7.48 -13.17 7.13
C GLN A 300 -7.50 -11.94 6.21
N LEU A 301 -6.73 -10.88 6.44
CA LEU A 301 -6.56 -9.79 5.45
C LEU A 301 -5.14 -9.83 4.87
N VAL A 302 -5.00 -9.50 3.59
CA VAL A 302 -3.71 -9.48 2.87
C VAL A 302 -2.74 -8.48 3.49
N SER A 303 -3.20 -7.31 3.94
CA SER A 303 -2.36 -6.30 4.59
C SER A 303 -1.16 -5.91 3.70
N LEU A 304 0.08 -6.06 4.17
CA LEU A 304 1.29 -5.75 3.40
C LEU A 304 1.68 -6.85 2.39
N GLY A 305 0.94 -7.93 2.32
CA GLY A 305 1.15 -8.98 1.34
C GLY A 305 0.80 -10.36 1.86
N TRP A 306 0.48 -11.25 0.94
CA TRP A 306 0.24 -12.66 1.20
C TRP A 306 1.01 -13.49 0.18
N SER A 307 1.73 -14.51 0.65
CA SER A 307 2.47 -15.44 -0.20
C SER A 307 1.75 -16.79 -0.21
N SER A 308 1.67 -17.40 -1.39
CA SER A 308 1.09 -18.73 -1.54
C SER A 308 2.01 -19.82 -1.02
N ASP A 309 1.46 -21.02 -0.83
CA ASP A 309 2.24 -22.23 -0.76
C ASP A 309 3.00 -22.48 -2.08
N ASN A 310 3.94 -23.43 -2.05
CA ASN A 310 4.70 -23.85 -3.23
C ASN A 310 3.79 -24.34 -4.36
N VAL A 311 4.10 -23.91 -5.59
CA VAL A 311 3.42 -24.29 -6.82
C VAL A 311 4.27 -25.34 -7.54
N THR A 312 3.65 -26.44 -7.96
CA THR A 312 4.36 -27.58 -8.58
C THR A 312 4.27 -27.64 -10.10
N VAL A 313 3.65 -26.64 -10.75
CA VAL A 313 3.52 -26.59 -12.20
C VAL A 313 4.73 -25.90 -12.84
N HIS A 314 4.97 -26.13 -14.13
CA HIS A 314 5.93 -25.34 -14.90
C HIS A 314 5.59 -23.84 -14.89
N VAL A 315 6.61 -22.99 -14.78
CA VAL A 315 6.46 -21.53 -14.68
C VAL A 315 5.71 -20.93 -15.89
N ASP A 316 5.91 -21.47 -17.08
CA ASP A 316 5.17 -21.04 -18.27
C ASP A 316 3.67 -21.31 -18.21
N ALA A 317 3.26 -22.47 -17.68
CA ALA A 317 1.86 -22.80 -17.51
C ALA A 317 1.21 -21.88 -16.46
N LEU A 318 1.97 -21.49 -15.43
CA LEU A 318 1.53 -20.52 -14.43
C LEU A 318 1.32 -19.13 -15.05
N TRP A 319 2.28 -18.64 -15.85
CA TRP A 319 2.15 -17.38 -16.57
C TRP A 319 1.00 -17.38 -17.58
N GLU A 320 0.75 -18.50 -18.24
CA GLU A 320 -0.40 -18.64 -19.14
C GLU A 320 -1.72 -18.58 -18.38
N ALA A 321 -1.84 -19.26 -17.24
CA ALA A 321 -3.00 -19.15 -16.38
C ALA A 321 -3.22 -17.73 -15.86
N LEU A 322 -2.15 -17.02 -15.49
CA LEU A 322 -2.19 -15.62 -15.05
C LEU A 322 -2.62 -14.66 -16.17
N THR A 323 -2.14 -14.89 -17.40
CA THR A 323 -2.56 -14.12 -18.57
C THR A 323 -4.04 -14.38 -18.90
N MET A 324 -4.47 -15.63 -18.84
CA MET A 324 -5.89 -15.99 -18.96
C MET A 324 -6.73 -15.34 -17.87
N LYS A 325 -6.23 -15.21 -16.63
CA LYS A 325 -6.93 -14.51 -15.54
C LYS A 325 -7.09 -13.02 -15.83
N ALA A 326 -6.11 -12.38 -16.45
CA ALA A 326 -6.22 -10.98 -16.84
C ALA A 326 -7.29 -10.79 -17.93
N ARG A 327 -7.26 -11.63 -18.98
CA ARG A 327 -8.13 -11.54 -20.17
C ARG A 327 -9.52 -12.15 -20.03
N SER A 328 -9.69 -13.12 -19.14
CA SER A 328 -10.95 -13.87 -18.92
C SER A 328 -11.20 -14.08 -17.42
N PRO A 329 -11.31 -13.00 -16.61
CA PRO A 329 -11.48 -13.09 -15.16
C PRO A 329 -12.67 -13.93 -14.72
N GLU A 330 -13.74 -14.02 -15.51
CA GLU A 330 -14.93 -14.83 -15.25
C GLU A 330 -14.65 -16.32 -15.10
N LYS A 331 -13.49 -16.81 -15.58
CA LYS A 331 -13.03 -18.19 -15.36
C LYS A 331 -12.37 -18.41 -13.99
N PHE A 332 -12.04 -17.34 -13.28
CA PHE A 332 -11.24 -17.35 -12.04
C PHE A 332 -11.91 -16.66 -10.86
N MET A 333 -12.95 -15.85 -11.11
CA MET A 333 -13.67 -15.11 -10.10
C MET A 333 -15.14 -14.91 -10.49
N ASP A 334 -15.99 -14.68 -9.48
CA ASP A 334 -17.43 -14.50 -9.69
C ASP A 334 -17.77 -13.07 -10.14
N VAL A 335 -17.66 -12.84 -11.45
CA VAL A 335 -17.90 -11.56 -12.12
C VAL A 335 -18.88 -11.70 -13.28
N SER A 336 -19.45 -10.58 -13.71
CA SER A 336 -20.26 -10.43 -14.93
C SER A 336 -19.82 -9.21 -15.73
N ASP A 337 -20.39 -9.04 -16.93
CA ASP A 337 -20.20 -7.85 -17.77
C ASP A 337 -18.74 -7.52 -18.09
N VAL A 338 -17.94 -8.57 -18.25
CA VAL A 338 -16.51 -8.47 -18.52
C VAL A 338 -16.30 -7.90 -19.92
N LYS A 339 -15.52 -6.82 -19.99
CA LYS A 339 -15.01 -6.22 -21.22
C LYS A 339 -13.51 -6.06 -21.07
N VAL A 340 -12.76 -6.58 -22.03
CA VAL A 340 -11.31 -6.45 -22.10
C VAL A 340 -10.94 -5.90 -23.48
N SER A 341 -10.08 -4.89 -23.52
CA SER A 341 -9.47 -4.37 -24.75
C SER A 341 -7.97 -4.25 -24.57
N ASP A 342 -7.24 -4.52 -25.65
CA ASP A 342 -5.82 -4.24 -25.78
C ASP A 342 -5.67 -2.75 -26.10
N GLU A 343 -5.00 -2.02 -25.21
CA GLU A 343 -4.64 -0.61 -25.38
C GLU A 343 -3.12 -0.51 -25.59
N ASP A 344 -2.64 0.66 -25.99
CA ASP A 344 -1.22 0.94 -26.12
C ASP A 344 -0.49 0.73 -24.77
N GLY A 345 0.31 -0.33 -24.70
CA GLY A 345 1.10 -0.72 -23.53
C GLY A 345 0.35 -1.33 -22.34
N TYR A 346 -0.98 -1.50 -22.36
CA TYR A 346 -1.73 -2.12 -21.24
C TYR A 346 -3.06 -2.77 -21.66
N LEU A 347 -3.59 -3.69 -20.84
CA LEU A 347 -4.96 -4.19 -21.01
C LEU A 347 -5.91 -3.30 -20.25
N SER A 348 -6.94 -2.80 -20.92
CA SER A 348 -8.08 -2.17 -20.26
C SER A 348 -9.11 -3.23 -19.92
N ARG A 349 -9.55 -3.26 -18.66
CA ARG A 349 -10.58 -4.20 -18.20
C ARG A 349 -11.69 -3.48 -17.45
N SER A 350 -12.93 -3.83 -17.76
CA SER A 350 -14.12 -3.48 -16.99
C SER A 350 -14.90 -4.74 -16.62
N MET A 351 -15.38 -4.84 -15.38
CA MET A 351 -16.18 -5.98 -14.91
C MET A 351 -17.08 -5.59 -13.74
N THR A 352 -18.17 -6.34 -13.55
CA THR A 352 -19.05 -6.23 -12.37
C THR A 352 -18.73 -7.36 -11.39
N ILE A 353 -18.36 -7.03 -10.15
CA ILE A 353 -18.19 -8.01 -9.08
C ILE A 353 -19.56 -8.39 -8.53
N LYS A 354 -19.97 -9.66 -8.68
CA LYS A 354 -21.34 -10.08 -8.32
C LYS A 354 -21.65 -9.95 -6.82
N ALA A 355 -20.65 -10.21 -5.97
CA ALA A 355 -20.83 -10.21 -4.52
C ALA A 355 -21.31 -8.86 -3.94
N ASN A 356 -20.96 -7.73 -4.58
CA ASN A 356 -21.29 -6.39 -4.11
C ASN A 356 -21.83 -5.47 -5.21
N ASN A 357 -22.07 -6.00 -6.40
CA ASN A 357 -22.52 -5.29 -7.59
C ASN A 357 -21.65 -4.07 -7.97
N LYS A 358 -20.36 -4.09 -7.60
CA LYS A 358 -19.43 -3.00 -7.87
C LYS A 358 -18.84 -3.16 -9.27
N ILE A 359 -18.92 -2.11 -10.07
CA ILE A 359 -18.20 -2.01 -11.34
C ILE A 359 -16.75 -1.64 -11.03
N VAL A 360 -15.82 -2.40 -11.58
CA VAL A 360 -14.39 -2.21 -11.45
C VAL A 360 -13.81 -2.00 -12.84
N LYS A 361 -13.05 -0.92 -13.01
CA LYS A 361 -12.28 -0.61 -14.22
C LYS A 361 -10.80 -0.57 -13.84
N GLU A 362 -9.93 -1.19 -14.62
CA GLU A 362 -8.51 -1.33 -14.29
C GLU A 362 -7.65 -1.28 -15.56
N ARG A 363 -6.42 -0.79 -15.42
CA ARG A 363 -5.31 -1.00 -16.37
C ARG A 363 -4.47 -2.17 -15.87
N ILE A 364 -4.04 -3.03 -16.77
CA ILE A 364 -3.31 -4.25 -16.42
C ILE A 364 -2.03 -4.35 -17.24
N TRP A 365 -0.92 -4.57 -16.54
CA TRP A 365 0.38 -4.88 -17.16
C TRP A 365 0.77 -6.30 -16.82
N ILE A 366 1.31 -7.00 -17.80
CA ILE A 366 1.89 -8.33 -17.66
C ILE A 366 3.38 -8.19 -17.95
N ASN A 367 4.20 -8.09 -16.91
CA ASN A 367 5.63 -7.87 -17.02
C ASN A 367 6.39 -9.10 -16.52
N ARG A 368 6.78 -9.98 -17.47
CA ARG A 368 7.57 -11.17 -17.15
C ARG A 368 8.99 -10.83 -16.65
N VAL A 369 9.58 -9.73 -17.14
CA VAL A 369 10.94 -9.30 -16.73
C VAL A 369 10.96 -8.86 -15.27
N ALA A 370 9.97 -8.09 -14.85
CA ALA A 370 9.78 -7.74 -13.42
C ALA A 370 9.17 -8.90 -12.60
N SER A 371 8.81 -10.00 -13.25
CA SER A 371 8.06 -11.14 -12.70
C SER A 371 6.76 -10.74 -12.02
N GLU A 372 6.01 -9.80 -12.59
CA GLU A 372 4.78 -9.24 -12.00
C GLU A 372 3.63 -9.12 -13.00
N ILE A 373 2.40 -9.36 -12.52
CA ILE A 373 1.17 -8.79 -13.10
C ILE A 373 0.68 -7.68 -12.18
N VAL A 374 0.43 -6.51 -12.78
CA VAL A 374 0.01 -5.31 -12.07
C VAL A 374 -1.40 -4.93 -12.52
N PHE A 375 -2.30 -4.69 -11.56
CA PHE A 375 -3.65 -4.20 -11.78
C PHE A 375 -3.79 -2.84 -11.11
N GLN A 376 -3.90 -1.77 -11.90
CA GLN A 376 -4.14 -0.42 -11.40
C GLN A 376 -5.62 -0.07 -11.57
N PRO A 377 -6.39 0.06 -10.48
CA PRO A 377 -7.78 0.45 -10.57
C PRO A 377 -7.93 1.90 -11.05
N LEU A 378 -9.05 2.18 -11.71
CA LEU A 378 -9.46 3.51 -12.15
C LEU A 378 -10.56 4.04 -11.22
N HIS A 379 -10.54 5.35 -10.99
CA HIS A 379 -11.60 6.05 -10.27
C HIS A 379 -12.92 5.91 -11.05
N PRO A 380 -14.03 5.50 -10.41
CA PRO A 380 -15.28 5.16 -11.09
C PRO A 380 -15.88 6.34 -11.87
N ASP A 381 -15.78 7.55 -11.32
CA ASP A 381 -16.42 8.74 -11.89
C ASP A 381 -15.57 9.46 -12.93
N THR A 382 -14.24 9.52 -12.71
CA THR A 382 -13.34 10.32 -13.55
C THR A 382 -12.58 9.47 -14.57
N GLY A 383 -12.51 8.15 -14.37
CA GLY A 383 -11.67 7.26 -15.16
C GLY A 383 -10.16 7.45 -14.95
N ALA A 384 -9.76 8.33 -14.03
CA ALA A 384 -8.35 8.57 -13.72
C ALA A 384 -7.74 7.36 -12.98
N PRO A 385 -6.47 6.99 -13.26
CA PRO A 385 -5.78 5.95 -12.51
C PRO A 385 -5.64 6.29 -11.04
N LEU A 386 -5.80 5.29 -10.16
CA LEU A 386 -5.49 5.45 -8.74
C LEU A 386 -3.98 5.33 -8.50
N HIS A 387 -3.54 5.93 -7.39
CA HIS A 387 -2.14 5.86 -6.96
C HIS A 387 -1.79 4.50 -6.36
N GLU A 388 -2.77 3.68 -6.00
CA GLU A 388 -2.53 2.31 -5.54
C GLU A 388 -2.68 1.29 -6.68
N GLU A 389 -1.70 0.39 -6.81
CA GLU A 389 -1.76 -0.74 -7.72
C GLU A 389 -1.66 -2.07 -6.97
N ARG A 390 -2.31 -3.10 -7.51
CA ARG A 390 -2.31 -4.46 -6.95
C ARG A 390 -1.39 -5.34 -7.78
N VAL A 391 -0.52 -6.08 -7.12
CA VAL A 391 0.52 -6.87 -7.76
C VAL A 391 0.34 -8.35 -7.43
N ILE A 392 0.43 -9.17 -8.45
CA ILE A 392 0.71 -10.61 -8.34
C ILE A 392 2.14 -10.81 -8.81
N ALA A 393 3.07 -11.04 -7.90
CA ALA A 393 4.46 -11.35 -8.23
C ALA A 393 4.68 -12.86 -8.32
N VAL A 394 5.35 -13.30 -9.37
CA VAL A 394 5.82 -14.68 -9.56
C VAL A 394 7.24 -14.76 -9.03
N ARG A 395 7.49 -15.68 -8.09
CA ARG A 395 8.81 -15.89 -7.47
C ARG A 395 9.23 -17.32 -7.74
N GLU A 396 10.38 -17.52 -8.36
CA GLU A 396 10.91 -18.86 -8.68
C GLU A 396 11.82 -19.41 -7.57
N GLU A 397 12.48 -18.51 -6.83
CA GLU A 397 13.44 -18.84 -5.76
C GLU A 397 12.90 -18.47 -4.37
N PRO A 398 13.12 -19.30 -3.32
CA PRO A 398 13.75 -20.62 -3.35
C PRO A 398 12.83 -21.74 -3.88
N ASN A 399 11.59 -21.41 -4.19
CA ASN A 399 10.58 -22.32 -4.74
C ASN A 399 9.53 -21.51 -5.48
N LEU A 400 8.88 -22.08 -6.50
CA LEU A 400 7.88 -21.38 -7.30
C LEU A 400 6.66 -21.02 -6.44
N HIS A 401 6.36 -19.73 -6.26
CA HIS A 401 5.20 -19.24 -5.51
C HIS A 401 4.70 -17.90 -6.02
N LEU A 402 3.49 -17.51 -5.60
CA LEU A 402 2.88 -16.21 -5.92
C LEU A 402 2.81 -15.33 -4.69
N GLU A 403 3.22 -14.06 -4.80
CA GLU A 403 2.95 -13.03 -3.81
C GLU A 403 1.84 -12.10 -4.29
N PHE A 404 0.91 -11.76 -3.40
CA PHE A 404 -0.19 -10.85 -3.65
C PHE A 404 -0.05 -9.66 -2.72
N TYR A 405 0.08 -8.45 -3.26
CA TYR A 405 0.22 -7.25 -2.44
C TYR A 405 -0.30 -5.99 -3.17
N GLN A 406 -0.37 -4.88 -2.45
CA GLN A 406 -0.68 -3.56 -3.00
C GLN A 406 0.51 -2.63 -2.75
N ARG A 407 0.81 -1.71 -3.69
CA ARG A 407 1.83 -0.67 -3.52
C ARG A 407 1.36 0.67 -4.06
N ASP A 408 2.01 1.76 -3.63
CA ASP A 408 1.83 3.08 -4.21
C ASP A 408 2.69 3.21 -5.48
N VAL A 409 2.13 3.77 -6.54
CA VAL A 409 2.77 3.93 -7.85
C VAL A 409 3.92 4.95 -7.81
N THR A 410 3.86 5.91 -6.87
CA THR A 410 4.81 7.02 -6.78
C THR A 410 6.14 6.59 -6.19
N ASP A 411 6.12 5.79 -5.13
CA ASP A 411 7.31 5.40 -4.37
C ASP A 411 7.58 3.89 -4.38
N GLY A 412 6.67 3.08 -4.95
CA GLY A 412 6.76 1.62 -4.99
C GLY A 412 6.55 0.94 -3.64
N MET A 413 6.24 1.68 -2.57
CA MET A 413 6.13 1.14 -1.22
C MET A 413 4.82 0.38 -1.02
N ARG A 414 4.92 -0.77 -0.34
CA ARG A 414 3.73 -1.59 -0.04
C ARG A 414 2.76 -0.83 0.86
N SER A 415 1.50 -0.82 0.48
CA SER A 415 0.40 -0.25 1.24
C SER A 415 -0.56 -1.34 1.73
N SER A 416 -1.29 -1.05 2.83
CA SER A 416 -2.16 -2.04 3.46
C SER A 416 -3.36 -2.38 2.56
N TRP A 417 -3.37 -3.59 2.00
CA TRP A 417 -4.49 -4.09 1.21
C TRP A 417 -5.56 -4.75 2.09
N LYS A 418 -6.74 -4.12 2.17
CA LYS A 418 -7.89 -4.59 2.97
C LYS A 418 -8.72 -5.68 2.28
N LEU A 419 -8.08 -6.57 1.53
CA LEU A 419 -8.75 -7.71 0.89
C LEU A 419 -8.63 -8.95 1.78
N PRO A 420 -9.68 -9.77 1.92
CA PRO A 420 -9.56 -11.03 2.61
C PRO A 420 -8.61 -12.04 1.92
N VAL A 421 -7.78 -12.71 2.73
CA VAL A 421 -6.85 -13.78 2.34
C VAL A 421 -7.60 -14.95 1.74
N ASP A 422 -8.81 -15.26 2.19
CA ASP A 422 -9.59 -16.36 1.62
C ASP A 422 -9.98 -16.08 0.14
N VAL A 423 -10.26 -14.82 -0.20
CA VAL A 423 -10.52 -14.39 -1.59
C VAL A 423 -9.26 -14.56 -2.45
N VAL A 424 -8.10 -14.14 -1.93
CA VAL A 424 -6.82 -14.32 -2.62
C VAL A 424 -6.46 -15.81 -2.77
N SER A 425 -6.61 -16.59 -1.70
CA SER A 425 -6.33 -18.02 -1.68
C SER A 425 -7.21 -18.79 -2.67
N LYS A 426 -8.52 -18.50 -2.74
CA LYS A 426 -9.41 -19.10 -3.75
C LYS A 426 -9.00 -18.73 -5.17
N SER A 427 -8.66 -17.45 -5.40
CA SER A 427 -8.16 -17.00 -6.71
C SER A 427 -6.87 -17.72 -7.08
N PHE A 428 -5.95 -17.89 -6.14
CA PHE A 428 -4.70 -18.65 -6.33
C PHE A 428 -5.00 -20.12 -6.70
N GLN A 429 -5.89 -20.78 -5.99
CA GLN A 429 -6.27 -22.18 -6.26
C GLN A 429 -6.83 -22.36 -7.68
N GLU A 430 -7.69 -21.46 -8.17
CA GLU A 430 -8.19 -21.53 -9.55
C GLU A 430 -7.09 -21.26 -10.58
N VAL A 431 -6.14 -20.35 -10.31
CA VAL A 431 -4.95 -20.14 -11.17
C VAL A 431 -4.12 -21.42 -11.27
N VAL A 432 -3.78 -22.05 -10.14
CA VAL A 432 -2.99 -23.29 -10.12
C VAL A 432 -3.72 -24.43 -10.85
N LYS A 433 -5.03 -24.57 -10.63
CA LYS A 433 -5.85 -25.59 -11.31
C LYS A 433 -5.91 -25.39 -12.82
N VAL A 434 -5.95 -24.15 -13.31
CA VAL A 434 -5.86 -23.86 -14.75
C VAL A 434 -4.44 -24.15 -15.25
N ALA A 435 -3.41 -23.74 -14.52
CA ALA A 435 -2.02 -24.02 -14.89
C ALA A 435 -1.74 -25.54 -14.97
N GLN A 436 -2.22 -26.33 -14.01
CA GLN A 436 -2.13 -27.80 -14.05
C GLN A 436 -2.83 -28.40 -15.27
N LYS A 437 -3.99 -27.85 -15.67
CA LYS A 437 -4.65 -28.29 -16.90
C LYS A 437 -3.79 -27.97 -18.10
N LEU A 438 -3.25 -26.76 -18.20
CA LEU A 438 -2.40 -26.34 -19.31
C LEU A 438 -1.13 -27.20 -19.42
N GLU A 439 -0.49 -27.51 -18.30
CA GLU A 439 0.68 -28.40 -18.23
C GLU A 439 0.39 -29.80 -18.78
N ASN A 440 -0.80 -30.34 -18.47
CA ASN A 440 -1.26 -31.64 -18.96
C ASN A 440 -1.87 -31.58 -20.37
N THR A 441 -2.16 -30.38 -20.88
CA THR A 441 -2.58 -30.18 -22.26
C THR A 441 -1.31 -30.01 -23.07
N VAL A 442 -0.60 -31.11 -23.32
CA VAL A 442 0.53 -31.14 -24.25
C VAL A 442 0.00 -30.90 -25.66
N GLN A 443 -0.46 -29.68 -25.93
CA GLN A 443 -0.59 -29.24 -27.31
C GLN A 443 0.85 -29.16 -27.82
N PRO A 444 1.14 -29.72 -29.00
CA PRO A 444 2.47 -29.67 -29.59
C PRO A 444 2.81 -28.26 -30.10
N VAL A 445 2.21 -27.19 -29.55
CA VAL A 445 2.33 -25.80 -29.98
C VAL A 445 2.92 -24.93 -28.87
N ILE A 446 3.51 -23.79 -29.22
CA ILE A 446 4.23 -22.92 -28.29
C ILE A 446 3.31 -22.15 -27.32
N GLY A 447 2.00 -22.07 -27.56
CA GLY A 447 1.07 -21.39 -26.66
C GLY A 447 1.44 -19.91 -26.49
N LEU A 448 1.65 -19.44 -25.26
CA LEU A 448 2.10 -18.06 -25.03
C LEU A 448 3.62 -17.85 -25.18
N GLY A 449 4.40 -18.90 -25.44
CA GLY A 449 5.83 -18.79 -25.67
C GLY A 449 6.57 -20.08 -25.36
N PHE A 450 7.70 -20.26 -26.01
CA PHE A 450 8.53 -21.45 -25.92
C PHE A 450 10.00 -21.04 -25.82
N HIS A 451 10.66 -21.56 -24.79
CA HIS A 451 12.04 -21.22 -24.45
C HIS A 451 12.99 -22.36 -24.83
N SER A 452 14.20 -22.00 -25.24
CA SER A 452 15.33 -22.93 -25.26
C SER A 452 15.73 -23.32 -23.83
N SER A 453 16.57 -24.35 -23.69
CA SER A 453 17.32 -24.51 -22.44
C SER A 453 18.30 -23.33 -22.25
N ALA A 454 18.61 -23.00 -21.00
CA ALA A 454 19.66 -22.05 -20.66
C ALA A 454 21.00 -22.47 -21.27
N MET A 455 21.70 -21.50 -21.86
CA MET A 455 22.98 -21.68 -22.55
C MET A 455 24.14 -21.11 -21.75
N GLU A 456 25.24 -21.87 -21.66
CA GLU A 456 26.49 -21.44 -21.00
C GLU A 456 27.68 -21.38 -21.97
N ASP A 457 27.58 -22.04 -23.14
CA ASP A 457 28.69 -22.21 -24.08
C ASP A 457 28.62 -21.29 -25.31
N VAL A 458 27.74 -20.29 -25.27
CA VAL A 458 27.55 -19.27 -26.31
C VAL A 458 27.38 -17.93 -25.60
N ASP A 459 27.95 -16.86 -26.16
CA ASP A 459 27.72 -15.51 -25.65
C ASP A 459 26.50 -14.84 -26.32
N HIS A 460 26.02 -13.78 -25.69
CA HIS A 460 24.84 -13.05 -26.13
C HIS A 460 25.02 -12.40 -27.52
N ASP A 461 26.22 -11.89 -27.83
CA ASP A 461 26.52 -11.23 -29.10
C ASP A 461 26.47 -12.22 -30.27
N ALA A 462 27.05 -13.42 -30.10
CA ALA A 462 27.00 -14.47 -31.11
C ALA A 462 25.57 -14.91 -31.44
N LEU A 463 24.67 -14.96 -30.44
CA LEU A 463 23.24 -15.24 -30.65
C LEU A 463 22.54 -14.10 -31.38
N TRP A 464 22.79 -12.85 -31.00
CA TRP A 464 22.21 -11.70 -31.67
C TRP A 464 22.66 -11.60 -33.13
N LEU A 465 23.96 -11.71 -33.39
CA LEU A 465 24.52 -11.73 -34.74
C LEU A 465 23.98 -12.91 -35.56
N ALA A 466 23.77 -14.08 -34.94
CA ALA A 466 23.13 -15.20 -35.62
C ALA A 466 21.69 -14.86 -36.04
N LEU A 467 20.91 -14.22 -35.17
CA LEU A 467 19.55 -13.76 -35.51
C LEU A 467 19.55 -12.71 -36.63
N LEU A 468 20.41 -11.68 -36.55
CA LEU A 468 20.52 -10.65 -37.60
C LEU A 468 20.95 -11.23 -38.95
N ASN A 469 21.87 -12.20 -38.93
CA ASN A 469 22.26 -12.94 -40.13
C ASN A 469 21.09 -13.75 -40.70
N GLU A 470 20.32 -14.43 -39.85
CA GLU A 470 19.11 -15.12 -40.29
C GLU A 470 18.13 -14.13 -40.90
N VAL A 471 17.93 -12.93 -40.32
CA VAL A 471 17.07 -11.84 -40.84
C VAL A 471 17.39 -11.49 -42.31
N ARG A 472 18.66 -11.30 -42.63
CA ARG A 472 19.08 -10.91 -43.99
C ARG A 472 19.36 -12.11 -44.91
N GLN A 473 19.65 -13.27 -44.35
CA GLN A 473 20.03 -14.49 -45.07
C GLN A 473 19.33 -15.73 -44.50
N PRO A 474 17.99 -15.85 -44.64
CA PRO A 474 17.21 -16.94 -44.04
C PRO A 474 17.45 -18.32 -44.65
N ARG A 475 18.52 -18.54 -45.41
CA ARG A 475 18.74 -19.77 -46.18
C ARG A 475 18.86 -21.03 -45.32
N ALA A 476 19.20 -20.89 -44.04
CA ALA A 476 19.26 -22.02 -43.12
C ALA A 476 17.87 -22.50 -42.69
N HIS A 477 16.92 -21.59 -42.51
CA HIS A 477 15.57 -21.89 -42.02
C HIS A 477 14.48 -21.87 -43.11
N ALA A 478 14.57 -20.95 -44.08
CA ALA A 478 13.66 -20.78 -45.21
C ALA A 478 14.43 -20.75 -46.55
N PRO A 479 14.83 -21.92 -47.08
CA PRO A 479 15.52 -22.00 -48.36
C PRO A 479 14.63 -21.42 -49.47
N ASN A 480 15.23 -20.57 -50.32
CA ASN A 480 14.56 -19.86 -51.42
C ASN A 480 13.63 -18.70 -51.00
N CYS A 481 13.83 -18.10 -49.83
CA CYS A 481 13.18 -16.83 -49.48
C CYS A 481 13.85 -15.64 -50.21
N SER A 482 13.05 -14.72 -50.76
CA SER A 482 13.56 -13.43 -51.24
C SER A 482 13.46 -12.39 -50.15
N VAL A 483 14.52 -11.59 -49.98
CA VAL A 483 14.62 -10.54 -48.96
C VAL A 483 14.82 -9.20 -49.66
N ILE A 484 14.03 -8.19 -49.28
CA ILE A 484 14.10 -6.83 -49.80
C ILE A 484 14.17 -5.89 -48.59
N ASP A 485 15.21 -5.04 -48.54
CA ASP A 485 15.29 -3.98 -47.54
C ASP A 485 14.31 -2.85 -47.95
N CYS A 486 13.34 -2.56 -47.09
CA CYS A 486 12.37 -1.48 -47.23
C CYS A 486 12.66 -0.38 -46.19
N ASP A 487 12.00 0.77 -46.33
CA ASP A 487 12.08 1.83 -45.32
C ASP A 487 11.39 1.37 -44.02
N GLY A 488 12.17 1.24 -42.94
CA GLY A 488 11.69 0.84 -41.61
C GLY A 488 11.46 -0.67 -41.38
N TYR A 489 11.54 -1.52 -42.40
CA TYR A 489 11.36 -2.98 -42.27
C TYR A 489 12.05 -3.77 -43.38
N ILE A 490 12.16 -5.09 -43.19
CA ILE A 490 12.65 -6.01 -44.21
C ILE A 490 11.48 -6.84 -44.74
N GLU A 491 11.20 -6.77 -46.04
CA GLU A 491 10.21 -7.63 -46.68
C GLU A 491 10.82 -8.99 -47.01
N ARG A 492 10.15 -10.06 -46.57
CA ARG A 492 10.47 -11.44 -46.92
C ARG A 492 9.34 -12.05 -47.70
N LYS A 493 9.65 -12.73 -48.81
CA LYS A 493 8.69 -13.60 -49.50
C LYS A 493 9.14 -15.04 -49.35
N LEU A 494 8.31 -15.82 -48.67
CA LEU A 494 8.54 -17.24 -48.41
C LEU A 494 8.08 -18.04 -49.61
N SER A 495 9.00 -18.58 -50.39
CA SER A 495 8.65 -19.35 -51.61
C SER A 495 7.94 -20.67 -51.30
N SER A 496 8.07 -21.21 -50.08
CA SER A 496 7.42 -22.45 -49.64
C SER A 496 5.91 -22.29 -49.42
N THR A 497 5.47 -21.13 -48.95
CA THR A 497 4.08 -20.82 -48.59
C THR A 497 3.44 -19.80 -49.52
N GLY A 498 4.26 -19.04 -50.27
CA GLY A 498 3.83 -17.86 -51.03
C GLY A 498 3.51 -16.65 -50.15
N SER A 499 3.74 -16.72 -48.84
CA SER A 499 3.42 -15.63 -47.91
C SER A 499 4.48 -14.53 -47.94
N THR A 500 4.03 -13.30 -47.71
CA THR A 500 4.89 -12.14 -47.50
C THR A 500 4.93 -11.83 -46.01
N GLN A 501 6.11 -11.48 -45.50
CA GLN A 501 6.32 -11.07 -44.12
C GLN A 501 7.08 -9.75 -44.07
N HIS A 502 6.68 -8.87 -43.18
CA HIS A 502 7.49 -7.73 -42.79
C HIS A 502 8.24 -8.08 -41.51
N VAL A 503 9.55 -7.86 -41.53
CA VAL A 503 10.45 -8.20 -40.42
C VAL A 503 11.02 -6.93 -39.84
N TYR A 504 10.91 -6.80 -38.53
CA TYR A 504 11.47 -5.68 -37.77
C TYR A 504 12.51 -6.19 -36.80
N VAL A 505 13.65 -5.53 -36.78
CA VAL A 505 14.71 -5.74 -35.80
C VAL A 505 14.53 -4.69 -34.71
N ARG A 506 14.26 -5.12 -33.48
CA ARG A 506 14.13 -4.25 -32.30
C ARG A 506 15.30 -4.52 -31.37
N GLU A 507 16.36 -3.74 -31.54
CA GLU A 507 17.60 -3.94 -30.78
C GLU A 507 17.40 -3.66 -29.29
N GLU A 508 16.55 -2.68 -28.96
CA GLU A 508 16.18 -2.30 -27.60
C GLU A 508 15.44 -3.40 -26.83
N GLU A 509 14.73 -4.28 -27.54
CA GLU A 509 14.03 -5.43 -26.97
C GLU A 509 14.82 -6.74 -27.11
N TRP A 510 15.98 -6.72 -27.78
CA TRP A 510 16.70 -7.90 -28.26
C TRP A 510 15.76 -8.88 -28.98
N ALA A 511 14.93 -8.33 -29.86
CA ALA A 511 13.87 -9.07 -30.54
C ALA A 511 13.90 -8.90 -32.05
N VAL A 512 13.63 -9.99 -32.76
CA VAL A 512 13.28 -9.97 -34.18
C VAL A 512 11.82 -10.35 -34.29
N VAL A 513 11.01 -9.48 -34.89
CA VAL A 513 9.56 -9.69 -35.02
C VAL A 513 9.15 -9.84 -36.48
N TYR A 514 8.25 -10.79 -36.73
CA TYR A 514 7.74 -11.16 -38.03
C TYR A 514 6.23 -10.92 -38.07
N ARG A 515 5.77 -10.12 -39.02
CA ARG A 515 4.35 -9.87 -39.29
C ARG A 515 3.98 -10.44 -40.65
N ASP A 516 2.94 -11.27 -40.68
CA ASP A 516 2.42 -11.77 -41.95
C ASP A 516 1.65 -10.66 -42.66
N VAL A 517 1.77 -10.59 -43.99
CA VAL A 517 1.08 -9.62 -44.83
C VAL A 517 0.04 -10.36 -45.66
N VAL A 518 -1.23 -9.98 -45.47
CA VAL A 518 -2.38 -10.53 -46.21
C VAL A 518 -3.12 -9.37 -46.87
N ASP A 519 -3.31 -9.45 -48.19
CA ASP A 519 -3.96 -8.41 -48.99
C ASP A 519 -3.34 -7.01 -48.85
N GLY A 520 -2.03 -6.94 -48.57
CA GLY A 520 -1.27 -5.70 -48.41
C GLY A 520 -1.31 -5.09 -47.02
N GLU A 521 -2.00 -5.72 -46.06
CA GLU A 521 -2.10 -5.28 -44.67
C GLU A 521 -1.36 -6.23 -43.74
N GLU A 522 -0.68 -5.69 -42.73
CA GLU A 522 0.00 -6.50 -41.70
C GLU A 522 -1.00 -7.16 -40.74
N SER A 523 -0.64 -8.34 -40.25
CA SER A 523 -1.35 -9.01 -39.18
C SER A 523 -1.36 -8.16 -37.90
N THR A 524 -2.48 -8.22 -37.16
CA THR A 524 -2.62 -7.58 -35.84
C THR A 524 -1.80 -8.28 -34.74
N THR A 525 -1.16 -9.40 -35.08
CA THR A 525 -0.25 -10.18 -34.24
C THR A 525 1.10 -10.32 -34.93
N GLU A 526 2.16 -10.49 -34.16
CA GLU A 526 3.53 -10.71 -34.65
C GLU A 526 4.17 -11.91 -33.96
N CYS A 527 4.97 -12.69 -34.70
CA CYS A 527 5.82 -13.72 -34.13
C CYS A 527 7.15 -13.07 -33.73
N ALA A 528 7.49 -13.13 -32.44
CA ALA A 528 8.70 -12.54 -31.86
C ALA A 528 9.68 -13.63 -31.45
N ILE A 529 10.90 -13.55 -31.97
CA ILE A 529 12.07 -14.29 -31.47
C ILE A 529 12.86 -13.35 -30.59
N VAL A 530 13.00 -13.67 -29.30
CA VAL A 530 13.58 -12.78 -28.30
C VAL A 530 14.76 -13.45 -27.60
N LEU A 531 15.86 -12.73 -27.51
CA LEU A 531 17.04 -13.14 -26.76
C LEU A 531 16.90 -12.68 -25.29
N ARG A 532 16.98 -13.62 -24.36
CA ARG A 532 16.92 -13.37 -22.91
C ARG A 532 18.33 -13.48 -22.35
N ALA A 533 18.67 -12.64 -21.37
CA ALA A 533 20.05 -12.57 -20.85
C ALA A 533 20.26 -13.24 -19.47
N HIS A 534 19.20 -13.56 -18.72
CA HIS A 534 19.32 -14.06 -17.34
C HIS A 534 18.21 -15.09 -17.00
N PRO A 535 18.39 -16.40 -17.28
CA PRO A 535 19.53 -17.00 -17.98
C PRO A 535 19.55 -16.68 -19.50
N LEU A 536 20.68 -16.95 -20.16
CA LEU A 536 20.81 -16.77 -21.61
C LEU A 536 19.97 -17.81 -22.37
N GLU A 537 18.91 -17.36 -23.03
CA GLU A 537 17.93 -18.22 -23.72
C GLU A 537 17.38 -17.55 -24.99
N VAL A 538 16.91 -18.37 -25.93
CA VAL A 538 16.09 -17.90 -27.07
C VAL A 538 14.63 -18.26 -26.78
N GLU A 539 13.76 -17.27 -26.88
CA GLU A 539 12.32 -17.40 -26.75
C GLU A 539 11.63 -17.19 -28.10
N VAL A 540 10.65 -18.03 -28.43
CA VAL A 540 9.72 -17.81 -29.54
C VAL A 540 8.31 -17.62 -28.98
N CYS A 541 7.61 -16.56 -29.37
CA CYS A 541 6.22 -16.31 -28.94
C CYS A 541 5.44 -15.50 -29.99
N GLU A 542 4.12 -15.51 -29.93
CA GLU A 542 3.29 -14.54 -30.66
C GLU A 542 2.76 -13.46 -29.72
N ARG A 543 2.64 -12.22 -30.22
CA ARG A 543 2.17 -11.07 -29.47
C ARG A 543 1.19 -10.24 -30.29
N ASN A 544 0.29 -9.51 -29.63
CA ASN A 544 -0.50 -8.48 -30.28
C ASN A 544 0.39 -7.25 -30.57
N VAL A 545 0.31 -6.70 -31.78
CA VAL A 545 1.19 -5.60 -32.22
C VAL A 545 0.93 -4.31 -31.43
N LEU A 546 -0.33 -4.03 -31.07
CA LEU A 546 -0.70 -2.79 -30.39
C LEU A 546 -0.33 -2.82 -28.89
N SER A 547 -0.63 -3.91 -28.19
CA SER A 547 -0.40 -4.00 -26.75
C SER A 547 0.93 -4.63 -26.34
N GLY A 548 1.61 -5.32 -27.27
CA GLY A 548 2.80 -6.10 -27.00
C GLY A 548 2.55 -7.39 -26.19
N PHE A 549 1.30 -7.70 -25.81
CA PHE A 549 1.03 -8.88 -24.99
C PHE A 549 1.04 -10.16 -25.79
N ARG A 550 1.57 -11.22 -25.16
CA ARG A 550 1.54 -12.58 -25.69
C ARG A 550 0.09 -13.01 -25.99
N VAL A 551 -0.09 -13.59 -27.16
CA VAL A 551 -1.33 -14.27 -27.58
C VAL A 551 -1.05 -15.76 -27.70
N HIS A 552 -2.10 -16.57 -27.66
CA HIS A 552 -1.95 -18.02 -27.76
C HIS A 552 -1.63 -18.40 -29.20
N SER A 553 -0.38 -18.81 -29.44
CA SER A 553 0.14 -19.23 -30.73
C SER A 553 -0.15 -20.70 -31.00
N SER A 554 -0.49 -20.98 -32.26
CA SER A 554 -0.65 -22.33 -32.80
C SER A 554 0.63 -22.88 -33.43
N ILE A 555 1.76 -22.15 -33.39
CA ILE A 555 3.04 -22.59 -33.95
C ILE A 555 3.49 -23.87 -33.25
N PRO A 556 3.79 -24.97 -33.98
CA PRO A 556 4.29 -26.19 -33.39
C PRO A 556 5.62 -25.99 -32.65
N LYS A 557 5.76 -26.54 -31.43
CA LYS A 557 7.03 -26.59 -30.67
C LYS A 557 8.15 -27.22 -31.49
N SER A 558 7.86 -28.23 -32.30
CA SER A 558 8.85 -28.84 -33.18
C SER A 558 9.42 -27.86 -34.21
N GLU A 559 8.61 -26.93 -34.71
CA GLU A 559 9.04 -25.90 -35.66
C GLU A 559 9.86 -24.82 -34.96
N ALA A 560 9.38 -24.34 -33.80
CA ALA A 560 10.12 -23.40 -32.97
C ALA A 560 11.47 -23.97 -32.49
N SER A 561 11.52 -25.25 -32.11
CA SER A 561 12.78 -25.94 -31.75
C SER A 561 13.77 -25.95 -32.90
N VAL A 562 13.34 -26.23 -34.13
CA VAL A 562 14.25 -26.22 -35.29
C VAL A 562 14.84 -24.83 -35.51
N LEU A 563 14.04 -23.78 -35.37
CA LEU A 563 14.49 -22.39 -35.49
C LEU A 563 15.53 -22.03 -34.41
N ILE A 564 15.23 -22.38 -33.15
CA ILE A 564 16.13 -22.19 -32.02
C ILE A 564 17.45 -22.94 -32.25
N ASP A 565 17.40 -24.23 -32.59
CA ASP A 565 18.58 -25.08 -32.77
C ASP A 565 19.49 -24.58 -33.89
N LEU A 566 18.91 -24.10 -35.01
CA LEU A 566 19.66 -23.52 -36.11
C LEU A 566 20.34 -22.21 -35.71
N THR A 567 19.64 -21.35 -34.95
CA THR A 567 20.17 -20.10 -34.42
C THR A 567 21.36 -20.36 -33.49
N ILE A 568 21.19 -21.28 -32.54
CA ILE A 568 22.24 -21.68 -31.58
C ILE A 568 23.44 -22.27 -32.32
N LYS A 569 23.20 -23.12 -33.33
CA LYS A 569 24.28 -23.71 -34.13
C LYS A 569 25.07 -22.64 -34.90
N SER A 570 24.38 -21.64 -35.46
CA SER A 570 25.00 -20.51 -36.15
C SER A 570 25.85 -19.68 -35.17
N ALA A 571 25.30 -19.38 -33.98
CA ALA A 571 25.99 -18.66 -32.92
C ALA A 571 27.26 -19.40 -32.43
N LYS A 572 27.17 -20.71 -32.18
CA LYS A 572 28.34 -21.54 -31.82
C LYS A 572 29.45 -21.47 -32.86
N LYS A 573 29.09 -21.38 -34.15
CA LYS A 573 30.08 -21.21 -35.21
C LYS A 573 30.77 -19.84 -35.11
N LEU A 574 30.02 -18.77 -34.83
CA LEU A 574 30.59 -17.42 -34.66
C LEU A 574 31.54 -17.33 -33.45
N VAL A 575 31.27 -18.07 -32.37
CA VAL A 575 32.19 -18.14 -31.21
C VAL A 575 33.52 -18.82 -31.59
N VAL A 576 33.47 -19.91 -32.36
CA VAL A 576 34.68 -20.67 -32.76
C VAL A 576 35.44 -19.97 -33.89
N GLU A 577 34.73 -19.33 -34.81
CA GLU A 577 35.26 -18.62 -35.98
C GLU A 577 34.72 -17.18 -35.99
N PRO A 578 35.28 -16.28 -35.15
CA PRO A 578 34.84 -14.89 -35.11
C PRO A 578 35.00 -14.21 -36.49
N PRO A 579 34.05 -13.36 -36.90
CA PRO A 579 34.12 -12.68 -38.19
C PRO A 579 35.35 -11.78 -38.28
N ALA A 580 36.05 -11.82 -39.42
CA ALA A 580 37.25 -10.99 -39.66
C ALA A 580 36.94 -9.52 -40.01
N THR A 581 35.65 -9.19 -40.14
CA THR A 581 35.12 -7.87 -40.50
C THR A 581 33.92 -7.56 -39.61
N VAL A 582 33.71 -6.29 -39.24
CA VAL A 582 32.61 -5.85 -38.35
C VAL A 582 31.22 -6.28 -38.86
N GLY A 583 30.98 -6.32 -40.17
CA GLY A 583 29.74 -6.85 -40.74
C GLY A 583 28.50 -6.12 -40.24
N LEU A 584 27.63 -6.83 -39.51
CA LEU A 584 26.37 -6.31 -38.94
C LEU A 584 26.51 -5.67 -37.56
N GLY A 585 27.70 -5.70 -36.97
CA GLY A 585 27.96 -5.17 -35.63
C GLY A 585 28.99 -5.98 -34.86
N PHE A 586 29.47 -5.42 -33.76
CA PHE A 586 30.35 -6.07 -32.80
C PHE A 586 30.12 -5.46 -31.42
N CYS A 587 29.95 -6.29 -30.39
CA CYS A 587 29.96 -5.83 -29.01
C CYS A 587 31.34 -5.97 -28.39
N SER A 588 31.80 -4.93 -27.69
CA SER A 588 32.98 -5.08 -26.84
C SER A 588 32.69 -6.04 -25.68
N ALA A 589 33.74 -6.58 -25.07
CA ALA A 589 33.62 -7.14 -23.73
C ALA A 589 33.04 -6.08 -22.76
N ALA A 590 32.46 -6.55 -21.65
CA ALA A 590 31.96 -5.66 -20.61
C ALA A 590 33.07 -4.69 -20.17
N ILE A 591 32.76 -3.39 -20.23
CA ILE A 591 33.69 -2.35 -19.81
C ILE A 591 33.56 -2.22 -18.29
N HIS A 592 34.65 -2.50 -17.59
CA HIS A 592 34.77 -2.35 -16.15
C HIS A 592 35.60 -1.11 -15.80
N ASP A 593 35.42 -0.58 -14.60
CA ASP A 593 36.25 0.47 -14.00
C ASP A 593 36.22 1.85 -14.70
N VAL A 594 35.20 2.12 -15.52
CA VAL A 594 34.98 3.42 -16.19
C VAL A 594 33.52 3.83 -16.03
N SER A 595 33.25 5.10 -15.66
CA SER A 595 31.87 5.61 -15.58
C SER A 595 31.31 5.92 -16.98
N TYR A 596 29.99 5.89 -17.11
CA TYR A 596 29.28 6.27 -18.34
C TYR A 596 29.74 7.63 -18.88
N ASP A 597 29.73 8.66 -18.03
CA ASP A 597 30.17 10.02 -18.36
C ASP A 597 31.63 10.07 -18.83
N SER A 598 32.51 9.28 -18.21
CA SER A 598 33.93 9.22 -18.60
C SER A 598 34.10 8.57 -19.98
N LEU A 599 33.27 7.56 -20.28
CA LEU A 599 33.27 6.89 -21.57
C LEU A 599 32.76 7.83 -22.67
N PHE A 600 31.65 8.54 -22.43
CA PHE A 600 31.13 9.52 -23.38
C PHE A 600 32.08 10.71 -23.59
N THR A 601 32.72 11.19 -22.53
CA THR A 601 33.80 12.20 -22.64
C THR A 601 34.94 11.69 -23.53
N ALA A 602 35.32 10.41 -23.41
CA ALA A 602 36.35 9.81 -24.26
C ALA A 602 35.90 9.69 -25.73
N LEU A 603 34.62 9.38 -25.97
CA LEU A 603 34.03 9.33 -27.30
C LEU A 603 33.99 10.72 -27.95
N GLU A 604 33.62 11.77 -27.21
CA GLU A 604 33.71 13.17 -27.65
C GLU A 604 35.13 13.57 -28.03
N LEU A 605 36.10 13.24 -27.17
CA LEU A 605 37.51 13.48 -27.48
C LEU A 605 37.94 12.72 -28.73
N SER A 606 37.45 11.50 -28.96
CA SER A 606 37.76 10.71 -30.16
C SER A 606 37.15 11.30 -31.44
N ALA A 607 35.98 11.96 -31.34
CA ALA A 607 35.37 12.67 -32.45
C ALA A 607 36.18 13.93 -32.81
N LEU A 608 36.59 14.71 -31.79
CA LEU A 608 37.38 15.92 -31.96
C LEU A 608 38.84 15.65 -32.35
N LYS A 609 39.38 14.49 -31.94
CA LYS A 609 40.78 14.09 -32.12
C LYS A 609 40.87 12.64 -32.64
N PRO A 610 40.46 12.39 -33.89
CA PRO A 610 40.36 11.03 -34.44
C PRO A 610 41.68 10.27 -34.46
N TRP A 611 42.82 10.96 -34.53
CA TRP A 611 44.16 10.35 -34.49
C TRP A 611 44.51 9.67 -33.16
N LEU A 612 43.74 9.91 -32.09
CA LEU A 612 43.94 9.21 -30.81
C LEU A 612 43.48 7.75 -30.85
N VAL A 613 42.52 7.44 -31.73
CA VAL A 613 41.88 6.11 -31.80
C VAL A 613 41.96 5.48 -33.19
N ARG A 614 42.32 6.25 -34.22
CA ARG A 614 42.52 5.76 -35.60
C ARG A 614 44.00 5.81 -35.98
N PRO A 615 44.48 4.90 -36.85
CA PRO A 615 45.87 4.87 -37.33
C PRO A 615 46.14 5.97 -38.37
N ALA A 616 46.02 7.24 -37.95
CA ALA A 616 46.29 8.44 -38.75
C ALA A 616 47.14 9.43 -37.93
N LYS A 617 47.91 10.30 -38.60
CA LYS A 617 48.63 11.38 -37.90
C LYS A 617 47.69 12.57 -37.73
N GLU A 618 47.94 13.37 -36.70
CA GLU A 618 47.21 14.63 -36.48
C GLU A 618 47.24 15.55 -37.72
N SER A 619 48.39 15.61 -38.42
CA SER A 619 48.54 16.39 -39.66
C SER A 619 47.64 15.92 -40.81
N ASP A 620 47.16 14.68 -40.75
CA ASP A 620 46.39 14.02 -41.80
C ASP A 620 44.87 14.12 -41.51
N CYS A 621 44.50 14.80 -40.43
CA CYS A 621 43.13 14.97 -39.95
C CYS A 621 42.70 16.44 -40.05
N THR A 622 41.53 16.72 -40.61
CA THR A 622 40.86 18.01 -40.48
C THR A 622 39.53 17.79 -39.75
N VAL A 623 39.31 18.52 -38.66
CA VAL A 623 38.11 18.39 -37.84
C VAL A 623 37.43 19.75 -37.75
N THR A 624 36.12 19.78 -37.99
CA THR A 624 35.27 20.97 -37.86
C THR A 624 34.15 20.68 -36.89
N ASP A 625 34.15 21.39 -35.76
CA ASP A 625 33.05 21.35 -34.80
C ASP A 625 31.91 22.26 -35.30
N CYS A 626 30.74 21.67 -35.54
CA CYS A 626 29.54 22.35 -36.01
C CYS A 626 28.51 22.57 -34.90
N GLY A 627 28.91 22.36 -33.63
CA GLY A 627 28.05 22.49 -32.45
C GLY A 627 27.18 21.26 -32.20
N SER A 628 26.33 20.89 -33.15
CA SER A 628 25.48 19.70 -33.02
C SER A 628 26.13 18.41 -33.51
N HIS A 629 27.23 18.52 -34.28
CA HIS A 629 27.96 17.39 -34.86
C HIS A 629 29.39 17.82 -35.19
N VAL A 630 30.26 16.84 -35.47
CA VAL A 630 31.65 17.04 -35.86
C VAL A 630 31.85 16.50 -37.27
N LYS A 631 32.36 17.33 -38.18
CA LYS A 631 32.80 16.88 -39.51
C LYS A 631 34.28 16.55 -39.47
N ARG A 632 34.66 15.38 -40.00
CA ARG A 632 36.06 14.94 -40.05
C ARG A 632 36.46 14.60 -41.47
N VAL A 633 37.67 14.97 -41.84
CA VAL A 633 38.36 14.54 -43.06
C VAL A 633 39.64 13.86 -42.63
N LEU A 634 39.79 12.58 -42.95
CA LEU A 634 40.92 11.75 -42.56
C LEU A 634 41.65 11.27 -43.81
N THR A 635 42.94 11.54 -43.92
CA THR A 635 43.79 10.93 -44.95
C THR A 635 44.47 9.70 -44.37
N ARG A 636 44.13 8.54 -44.92
CA ARG A 636 44.71 7.26 -44.51
C ARG A 636 46.15 7.11 -45.00
N SER A 637 46.87 6.18 -44.38
CA SER A 637 48.23 5.80 -44.76
C SER A 637 48.36 5.26 -46.18
N ASP A 638 47.25 4.76 -46.76
CA ASP A 638 47.15 4.32 -48.17
C ASP A 638 46.80 5.46 -49.14
N GLY A 639 46.67 6.70 -48.65
CA GLY A 639 46.36 7.89 -49.44
C GLY A 639 44.88 8.12 -49.73
N LYS A 640 43.96 7.26 -49.24
CA LYS A 640 42.52 7.49 -49.35
C LYS A 640 42.07 8.57 -48.37
N VAL A 641 41.16 9.43 -48.83
CA VAL A 641 40.51 10.45 -48.01
C VAL A 641 39.14 9.94 -47.61
N GLU A 642 38.92 9.80 -46.32
CA GLU A 642 37.62 9.50 -45.70
C GLU A 642 37.02 10.80 -45.18
N LYS A 643 35.73 10.99 -45.39
CA LYS A 643 34.98 12.12 -44.85
C LYS A 643 33.80 11.58 -44.09
N ASP A 644 33.63 11.98 -42.84
CA ASP A 644 32.49 11.55 -42.05
C ASP A 644 31.94 12.67 -41.16
N ILE A 645 30.68 12.50 -40.76
CA ILE A 645 29.96 13.32 -39.80
C ILE A 645 29.71 12.46 -38.57
N VAL A 646 30.08 12.97 -37.40
CA VAL A 646 29.87 12.32 -36.11
C VAL A 646 28.91 13.14 -35.29
N THR A 647 27.84 12.52 -34.80
CA THR A 647 26.95 13.13 -33.81
C THR A 647 27.13 12.37 -32.50
N ILE A 648 27.06 13.06 -31.36
CA ILE A 648 27.13 12.43 -30.05
C ILE A 648 25.80 12.66 -29.36
N ASN A 649 25.14 11.57 -29.00
CA ASN A 649 23.86 11.58 -28.30
C ASN A 649 24.00 10.80 -27.00
N GLU A 650 24.46 11.49 -25.95
CA GLU A 650 24.66 10.91 -24.63
C GLU A 650 23.34 10.44 -23.98
N GLU A 651 22.21 11.09 -24.30
CA GLU A 651 20.89 10.73 -23.76
C GLU A 651 20.42 9.37 -24.29
N ASN A 652 20.66 9.10 -25.58
CA ASN A 652 20.36 7.79 -26.18
C ASN A 652 21.48 6.76 -25.99
N GLY A 653 22.68 7.19 -25.57
CA GLY A 653 23.84 6.32 -25.51
C GLY A 653 24.43 5.95 -26.88
N GLU A 654 24.28 6.83 -27.88
CA GLU A 654 24.63 6.56 -29.28
C GLU A 654 25.63 7.58 -29.85
N VAL A 655 26.53 7.10 -30.73
CA VAL A 655 27.46 7.93 -31.51
C VAL A 655 27.39 7.52 -32.98
N PRO A 656 26.46 8.08 -33.78
CA PRO A 656 26.36 7.77 -35.20
C PRO A 656 27.52 8.38 -36.02
N PHE A 657 27.94 7.63 -37.05
CA PHE A 657 28.95 8.02 -38.04
C PHE A 657 28.34 7.95 -39.44
N VAL A 658 28.38 9.05 -40.20
CA VAL A 658 27.83 9.12 -41.57
C VAL A 658 28.94 9.51 -42.54
N GLU A 659 29.26 8.67 -43.52
CA GLU A 659 30.25 9.02 -44.55
C GLU A 659 29.70 10.09 -45.51
N GLU A 660 30.46 11.18 -45.73
CA GLU A 660 30.14 12.22 -46.71
C GLU A 660 30.42 11.68 -48.13
N GLY A 661 29.39 11.19 -48.81
CA GLY A 661 29.49 10.66 -50.18
C GLY A 661 28.37 9.71 -50.62
N HIS A 662 27.55 9.24 -49.68
CA HIS A 662 26.25 8.65 -49.97
C HIS A 662 25.19 9.67 -49.57
N ASP A 663 24.46 10.21 -50.56
CA ASP A 663 23.24 10.98 -50.28
C ASP A 663 22.30 10.08 -49.46
N VAL A 664 21.79 10.63 -48.36
CA VAL A 664 20.69 10.07 -47.57
C VAL A 664 19.42 10.05 -48.40
#